data_AF-A0A5J4XN13-F1
#
_entry.id   AF-A0A5J4XN13-F1
#
_cell.length_a   1.000
_cell.length_b   1.000
_cell.length_c   1.000
_cell.angle_alpha   90.00
_cell.angle_beta   90.00
_cell.angle_gamma   90.00
#
_symmetry.space_group_name_H-M   'P 1'
#
loop_
_entity.id
_entity.type
_entity.pdbx_description
1 polymer ?
#
loop_
_entity_poly.entity_id
_entity_poly.type
_entity_poly.pdbx_seq_one_letter_code
_entity_poly.pdbx_strand_id
1 'polypeptide(L)'
;MLRGMFDTLDEASYVESKDALLQLLQTRVWPLLGISQHIHNTIYAWIHFRQFAVTGDVILLDTTKELIHSALLSPTAAGALLNGAALDKQADDEFSDEVSAAIVDWVAKRMSDYHKNFHDTQLMEGLLEVMASAGQAGGPSAEVSTLLVVCIRDSLESAFRWHIEQTAKDADNDAVRICLLAKASVNLLGVEVTTFSPVLAPYLPIAADVAAKALHELFGSQLLPWLATVENLTDDNLEAVRQADSLEGQLMDEMEDRETDVSPWGILNRLSPLLFAWVSNQLIMLNDWSGRIQGTEDWKPVTHQRGCARSAVDIVKIASETIEGLFNMRLALPVALVRALTEGLDEVLRKYVKFVTSTVGSIDALVPPTPNLTRYKRELAVKAEEAAVTGRNSPKSAKREAAASDEQQLRTPEDGRIAQLTTETLVTRINSLLYIEENLPAMEKIVQDRWEEDTEGVHTDLRQKSLDWLSECFEAAHQSARQAIDYMCNFIGMKTVFFDMRRAVLEEMYQHHVESARMHPVLVQLDAALGDMCAAANDSLHAYLARSLLQATTVAMQRVLLDGGPYRLYIADDVEYVEQDLEQLRVLFLADGQGLPAQDIEDLCAPVVDLLNVLQLETGILIKNFKDAKEEEKKALKAGRSPTQHTSLVYDPDILQRVLAHRADRNASKFLKKELRLPKKLSTGTNLSSSAFSSGGLKAKSGGFGRFKRKG
;
A
#
# COMPACT_ATOMS: atom_id res chain seq x y z
N MET A 1 -28.47 -76.42 -22.98
CA MET A 1 -29.84 -76.69 -22.51
C MET A 1 -30.52 -75.41 -22.06
N LEU A 2 -30.04 -74.72 -21.01
CA LEU A 2 -30.66 -73.49 -20.50
C LEU A 2 -30.74 -72.33 -21.51
N ARG A 3 -29.80 -72.22 -22.45
CA ARG A 3 -29.93 -71.23 -23.56
C ARG A 3 -31.16 -71.44 -24.45
N GLY A 4 -31.67 -72.67 -24.55
CA GLY A 4 -32.87 -72.98 -25.33
C GLY A 4 -34.18 -72.48 -24.69
N MET A 5 -34.09 -71.72 -23.60
CA MET A 5 -35.22 -71.06 -22.95
C MET A 5 -35.54 -69.69 -23.56
N PHE A 6 -34.60 -69.12 -24.34
CA PHE A 6 -34.76 -67.86 -25.05
C PHE A 6 -35.20 -68.10 -26.50
N ASP A 7 -36.01 -67.20 -27.05
CA ASP A 7 -36.42 -67.26 -28.45
C ASP A 7 -35.21 -67.00 -29.36
N THR A 8 -35.09 -67.79 -30.43
CA THR A 8 -34.04 -67.63 -31.44
C THR A 8 -34.25 -66.40 -32.34
N LEU A 9 -35.45 -65.84 -32.40
CA LEU A 9 -35.81 -64.67 -33.20
C LEU A 9 -35.79 -63.37 -32.39
N ASP A 10 -36.15 -63.45 -31.11
CA ASP A 10 -36.05 -62.36 -30.14
C ASP A 10 -35.31 -62.85 -28.90
N GLU A 11 -33.99 -62.72 -28.93
CA GLU A 11 -33.14 -63.34 -27.93
C GLU A 11 -33.29 -62.73 -26.51
N ALA A 12 -33.99 -61.61 -26.35
CA ALA A 12 -34.33 -61.04 -25.03
C ALA A 12 -35.59 -61.70 -24.42
N SER A 13 -36.41 -62.34 -25.25
CA SER A 13 -37.68 -62.95 -24.85
C SER A 13 -37.56 -64.45 -24.57
N TYR A 14 -38.45 -64.96 -23.71
CA TYR A 14 -38.51 -66.39 -23.43
C TYR A 14 -39.45 -67.12 -24.40
N VAL A 15 -39.15 -68.39 -24.70
CA VAL A 15 -40.06 -69.27 -25.43
C VAL A 15 -41.27 -69.61 -24.55
N GLU A 16 -42.47 -69.75 -25.14
CA GLU A 16 -43.71 -70.09 -24.42
C GLU A 16 -43.59 -71.32 -23.49
N SER A 17 -42.70 -72.26 -23.82
CA SER A 17 -42.47 -73.50 -23.06
C SER A 17 -41.39 -73.38 -21.96
N LYS A 18 -40.92 -72.16 -21.63
CA LYS A 18 -39.85 -71.90 -20.65
C LYS A 18 -40.02 -72.68 -19.35
N ASP A 19 -41.17 -72.54 -18.68
CA ASP A 19 -41.39 -73.11 -17.36
C ASP A 19 -41.43 -74.64 -17.39
N ALA A 20 -42.03 -75.21 -18.45
CA ALA A 20 -42.07 -76.65 -18.66
C ALA A 20 -40.67 -77.23 -18.91
N LEU A 21 -39.83 -76.52 -19.68
CA LEU A 21 -38.44 -76.91 -19.93
C LEU A 21 -37.59 -76.79 -18.67
N LEU A 22 -37.72 -75.70 -17.92
CA LEU A 22 -36.99 -75.49 -16.66
C LEU A 22 -37.35 -76.56 -15.63
N GLN A 23 -38.65 -76.87 -15.47
CA GLN A 23 -39.12 -77.92 -14.57
C GLN A 23 -38.59 -79.30 -14.98
N LEU A 24 -38.58 -79.63 -16.28
CA LEU A 24 -38.03 -80.87 -16.79
C LEU A 24 -36.53 -81.00 -16.48
N LEU A 25 -35.76 -79.93 -16.73
CA LEU A 25 -34.32 -79.91 -16.46
C LEU A 25 -34.02 -80.09 -14.98
N GLN A 26 -34.67 -79.31 -14.10
CA GLN A 26 -34.45 -79.37 -12.66
C GLN A 26 -34.90 -80.70 -12.02
N THR A 27 -36.04 -81.27 -12.45
CA THR A 27 -36.60 -82.47 -11.80
C THR A 27 -36.07 -83.79 -12.35
N ARG A 28 -35.67 -83.85 -13.62
CA ARG A 28 -35.29 -85.10 -14.29
C ARG A 28 -33.84 -85.14 -14.76
N VAL A 29 -33.26 -84.01 -15.17
CA VAL A 29 -31.95 -83.99 -15.85
C VAL A 29 -30.82 -83.62 -14.89
N TRP A 30 -30.96 -82.56 -14.11
CA TRP A 30 -29.93 -82.09 -13.16
C TRP A 30 -29.52 -83.12 -12.11
N PRO A 31 -30.44 -83.90 -11.50
CA PRO A 31 -30.06 -84.96 -10.57
C PRO A 31 -29.22 -86.07 -11.21
N LEU A 32 -29.42 -86.37 -12.51
CA LEU A 32 -28.64 -87.38 -13.24
C LEU A 32 -27.23 -86.91 -13.59
N LEU A 33 -27.04 -85.59 -13.72
CA LEU A 33 -25.77 -84.95 -14.07
C LEU A 33 -24.99 -84.45 -12.84
N GLY A 34 -25.54 -84.61 -11.63
CA GLY A 34 -24.93 -84.11 -10.40
C GLY A 34 -24.95 -82.57 -10.29
N ILE A 35 -25.85 -81.89 -10.99
CA ILE A 35 -25.96 -80.42 -10.94
C ILE A 35 -26.80 -80.03 -9.73
N SER A 36 -26.19 -79.34 -8.77
CA SER A 36 -26.87 -78.78 -7.61
C SER A 36 -27.76 -77.59 -7.98
N GLN A 37 -28.72 -77.24 -7.12
CA GLN A 37 -29.54 -76.02 -7.32
C GLN A 37 -28.66 -74.76 -7.34
N HIS A 38 -27.58 -74.76 -6.54
CA HIS A 38 -26.57 -73.72 -6.52
C HIS A 38 -25.91 -73.56 -7.90
N ILE A 39 -25.30 -74.62 -8.46
CA ILE A 39 -24.71 -74.58 -9.81
C ILE A 39 -25.75 -74.19 -10.88
N HIS A 40 -26.98 -74.71 -10.77
CA HIS A 40 -28.03 -74.36 -11.72
C HIS A 40 -28.30 -72.85 -11.73
N ASN A 41 -28.49 -72.24 -10.55
CA ASN A 41 -28.75 -70.81 -10.42
C ASN A 41 -27.56 -69.99 -10.91
N THR A 42 -26.32 -70.40 -10.61
CA THR A 42 -25.08 -69.77 -11.09
C THR A 42 -24.98 -69.79 -12.63
N ILE A 43 -25.19 -70.95 -13.27
CA ILE A 43 -25.17 -71.06 -14.73
C ILE A 43 -26.32 -70.27 -15.36
N TYR A 44 -27.49 -70.26 -14.72
CA TYR A 44 -28.65 -69.55 -15.24
C TYR A 44 -28.48 -68.03 -15.14
N ALA A 45 -27.90 -67.52 -14.05
CA ALA A 45 -27.49 -66.12 -13.91
C ALA A 45 -26.51 -65.71 -15.02
N TRP A 46 -25.47 -66.52 -15.27
CA TRP A 46 -24.51 -66.27 -16.35
C TRP A 46 -25.17 -66.22 -17.73
N ILE A 47 -26.14 -67.11 -18.00
CA ILE A 47 -26.84 -67.13 -19.28
C ILE A 47 -27.67 -65.86 -19.49
N HIS A 48 -28.39 -65.38 -18.47
CA HIS A 48 -29.13 -64.11 -18.56
C HIS A 48 -28.19 -62.92 -18.72
N PHE A 49 -27.09 -62.90 -17.97
CA PHE A 49 -26.09 -61.84 -18.08
C PHE A 49 -25.46 -61.80 -19.47
N ARG A 50 -25.12 -62.97 -20.03
CA ARG A 50 -24.66 -63.08 -21.41
C ARG A 50 -25.73 -62.60 -22.39
N GLN A 51 -27.00 -62.93 -22.15
CA GLN A 51 -28.09 -62.55 -23.03
C GLN A 51 -28.32 -61.04 -23.03
N PHE A 52 -28.23 -60.41 -21.86
CA PHE A 52 -28.12 -58.96 -21.72
C PHE A 52 -26.93 -58.42 -22.52
N ALA A 53 -25.73 -58.99 -22.37
CA ALA A 53 -24.53 -58.52 -23.06
C ALA A 53 -24.64 -58.56 -24.60
N VAL A 54 -25.52 -59.42 -25.14
CA VAL A 54 -25.82 -59.51 -26.58
C VAL A 54 -26.94 -58.56 -27.01
N THR A 55 -28.00 -58.43 -26.21
CA THR A 55 -29.25 -57.75 -26.59
C THR A 55 -29.32 -56.30 -26.14
N GLY A 56 -28.65 -55.95 -25.03
CA GLY A 56 -28.76 -54.65 -24.36
C GLY A 56 -30.05 -54.46 -23.57
N ASP A 57 -30.90 -55.49 -23.41
CA ASP A 57 -32.18 -55.35 -22.71
C ASP A 57 -31.99 -55.35 -21.18
N VAL A 58 -32.26 -54.21 -20.55
CA VAL A 58 -32.07 -53.95 -19.12
C VAL A 58 -32.91 -54.88 -18.24
N ILE A 59 -34.06 -55.38 -18.72
CA ILE A 59 -34.94 -56.27 -17.94
C ILE A 59 -34.22 -57.58 -17.56
N LEU A 60 -33.26 -58.01 -18.38
CA LEU A 60 -32.46 -59.20 -18.10
C LEU A 60 -31.51 -59.02 -16.91
N LEU A 61 -31.12 -57.79 -16.57
CA LEU A 61 -30.26 -57.49 -15.43
C LEU A 61 -30.98 -57.75 -14.09
N ASP A 62 -32.25 -57.38 -13.97
CA ASP A 62 -33.06 -57.69 -12.78
C ASP A 62 -33.13 -59.20 -12.53
N THR A 63 -33.38 -59.96 -13.61
CA THR A 63 -33.44 -61.43 -13.52
C THR A 63 -32.06 -62.01 -13.19
N THR A 64 -30.98 -61.46 -13.76
CA THR A 64 -29.61 -61.86 -13.40
C THR A 64 -29.32 -61.63 -11.92
N LYS A 65 -29.66 -60.45 -11.39
CA LYS A 65 -29.50 -60.08 -9.98
C LYS A 65 -30.25 -61.05 -9.06
N GLU A 66 -31.51 -61.33 -9.35
CA GLU A 66 -32.32 -62.30 -8.60
C GLU A 66 -31.69 -63.70 -8.61
N LEU A 67 -31.19 -64.15 -9.77
CA LEU A 67 -30.56 -65.46 -9.90
C LEU A 67 -29.24 -65.56 -9.13
N ILE A 68 -28.42 -64.52 -9.12
CA ILE A 68 -27.19 -64.45 -8.32
C ILE A 68 -27.52 -64.55 -6.82
N HIS A 69 -28.50 -63.77 -6.34
CA HIS A 69 -28.96 -63.87 -4.96
C HIS A 69 -29.54 -65.26 -4.63
N SER A 70 -30.27 -65.87 -5.56
CA SER A 70 -30.82 -67.21 -5.37
C SER A 70 -29.73 -68.29 -5.31
N ALA A 71 -28.62 -68.12 -6.05
CA ALA A 71 -27.47 -69.01 -5.98
C ALA A 71 -26.80 -68.93 -4.61
N LEU A 72 -26.62 -67.71 -4.08
CA LEU A 72 -26.08 -67.46 -2.73
C LEU A 72 -26.89 -68.10 -1.60
N LEU A 73 -28.21 -68.06 -1.70
CA LEU A 73 -29.11 -68.60 -0.68
C LEU A 73 -29.35 -70.11 -0.84
N SER A 74 -28.98 -70.69 -1.99
CA SER A 74 -29.18 -72.11 -2.25
C SER A 74 -28.19 -72.93 -1.43
N PRO A 75 -28.63 -73.96 -0.70
CA PRO A 75 -27.71 -74.82 0.02
C PRO A 75 -26.81 -75.54 -0.99
N THR A 76 -25.50 -75.27 -0.93
CA THR A 76 -24.47 -76.18 -1.46
C THR A 76 -24.79 -77.55 -0.90
N ALA A 77 -25.00 -78.57 -1.74
CA ALA A 77 -25.55 -79.84 -1.32
C ALA A 77 -24.60 -80.60 -0.39
N ALA A 78 -24.57 -80.22 0.89
CA ALA A 78 -23.94 -80.98 1.94
C ALA A 78 -24.76 -82.26 2.12
N GLY A 79 -24.31 -83.34 1.47
CA GLY A 79 -24.80 -84.69 1.74
C GLY A 79 -25.99 -85.19 0.92
N ALA A 80 -26.21 -84.70 -0.31
CA ALA A 80 -27.08 -85.43 -1.24
C ALA A 80 -26.27 -86.53 -1.96
N LEU A 81 -26.23 -87.73 -1.36
CA LEU A 81 -25.71 -88.93 -2.02
C LEU A 81 -26.64 -89.32 -3.18
N LEU A 82 -26.19 -89.07 -4.42
CA LEU A 82 -26.69 -89.79 -5.59
C LEU A 82 -25.51 -90.52 -6.22
N ASN A 83 -25.54 -91.86 -6.13
CA ASN A 83 -24.53 -92.78 -6.69
C ASN A 83 -23.10 -92.70 -6.12
N GLY A 84 -22.94 -92.41 -4.83
CA GLY A 84 -21.67 -92.67 -4.12
C GLY A 84 -20.50 -91.72 -4.41
N ALA A 85 -20.68 -90.69 -5.23
CA ALA A 85 -19.75 -89.57 -5.35
C ALA A 85 -20.29 -88.41 -4.50
N ALA A 86 -19.49 -87.91 -3.55
CA ALA A 86 -19.80 -86.68 -2.84
C ALA A 86 -19.69 -85.52 -3.84
N LEU A 87 -20.72 -84.67 -3.92
CA LEU A 87 -20.58 -83.38 -4.59
C LEU A 87 -19.54 -82.57 -3.82
N ASP A 88 -18.50 -82.15 -4.54
CA ASP A 88 -17.41 -81.40 -3.95
C ASP A 88 -17.87 -79.96 -3.77
N LYS A 89 -18.34 -79.65 -2.56
CA LYS A 89 -18.79 -78.30 -2.19
C LYS A 89 -17.73 -77.26 -2.55
N GLN A 90 -16.45 -77.59 -2.40
CA GLN A 90 -15.37 -76.67 -2.71
C GLN A 90 -15.33 -76.36 -4.22
N ALA A 91 -15.54 -77.36 -5.08
CA ALA A 91 -15.58 -77.16 -6.52
C ALA A 91 -16.83 -76.40 -7.00
N ASP A 92 -17.99 -76.63 -6.38
CA ASP A 92 -19.23 -75.87 -6.65
C ASP A 92 -19.06 -74.38 -6.28
N ASP A 93 -18.47 -74.11 -5.10
CA ASP A 93 -18.18 -72.76 -4.62
C ASP A 93 -17.13 -72.08 -5.53
N GLU A 94 -16.01 -72.75 -5.84
CA GLU A 94 -14.96 -72.25 -6.75
C GLU A 94 -15.50 -71.89 -8.15
N PHE A 95 -16.41 -72.70 -8.70
CA PHE A 95 -17.06 -72.42 -9.98
C PHE A 95 -17.98 -71.19 -9.92
N SER A 96 -18.72 -71.04 -8.82
CA SER A 96 -19.59 -69.87 -8.62
C SER A 96 -18.78 -68.58 -8.43
N ASP A 97 -17.63 -68.69 -7.75
CA ASP A 97 -16.67 -67.59 -7.61
C ASP A 97 -16.09 -67.19 -8.97
N GLU A 98 -15.71 -68.16 -9.82
CA GLU A 98 -15.18 -67.89 -11.17
C GLU A 98 -16.22 -67.19 -12.07
N VAL A 99 -17.48 -67.65 -12.02
CA VAL A 99 -18.57 -67.02 -12.78
C VAL A 99 -18.85 -65.60 -12.27
N SER A 100 -18.88 -65.42 -10.95
CA SER A 100 -19.11 -64.10 -10.33
C SER A 100 -17.97 -63.13 -10.67
N ALA A 101 -16.72 -63.59 -10.60
CA ALA A 101 -15.54 -62.82 -11.00
C ALA A 101 -15.60 -62.43 -12.49
N ALA A 102 -16.04 -63.32 -13.37
CA ALA A 102 -16.20 -63.02 -14.80
C ALA A 102 -17.27 -61.95 -15.07
N ILE A 103 -18.38 -61.98 -14.33
CA ILE A 103 -19.43 -60.95 -14.40
C ILE A 103 -18.88 -59.61 -13.89
N VAL A 104 -18.25 -59.60 -12.71
CA VAL A 104 -17.65 -58.39 -12.11
C VAL A 104 -16.59 -57.77 -13.03
N ASP A 105 -15.68 -58.56 -13.59
CA ASP A 105 -14.65 -58.09 -14.53
C ASP A 105 -15.25 -57.51 -15.82
N TRP A 106 -16.30 -58.15 -16.37
CA TRP A 106 -16.98 -57.61 -17.55
C TRP A 106 -17.64 -56.26 -17.27
N VAL A 107 -18.34 -56.13 -16.13
CA VAL A 107 -18.98 -54.87 -15.75
C VAL A 107 -17.92 -53.81 -15.45
N ALA A 108 -16.85 -54.14 -14.70
CA ALA A 108 -15.75 -53.23 -14.39
C ALA A 108 -15.10 -52.65 -15.65
N LYS A 109 -14.84 -53.48 -16.67
CA LYS A 109 -14.31 -53.02 -17.98
C LYS A 109 -15.23 -52.05 -18.71
N ARG A 110 -16.54 -52.12 -18.49
CA ARG A 110 -17.49 -51.18 -19.09
C ARG A 110 -17.59 -49.89 -18.27
N MET A 111 -17.49 -50.02 -16.94
CA MET A 111 -17.43 -48.92 -16.00
C MET A 111 -16.13 -48.12 -16.11
N SER A 112 -15.01 -48.70 -16.52
CA SER A 112 -13.73 -47.98 -16.65
C SER A 112 -13.70 -46.87 -17.71
N ASP A 113 -14.76 -46.72 -18.52
CA ASP A 113 -14.95 -45.57 -19.43
C ASP A 113 -16.43 -45.15 -19.45
N TYR A 114 -17.04 -45.01 -18.27
CA TYR A 114 -18.48 -44.75 -18.18
C TYR A 114 -18.91 -43.40 -18.75
N HIS A 115 -18.05 -42.38 -18.67
CA HIS A 115 -18.28 -41.05 -19.26
C HIS A 115 -18.61 -41.12 -20.76
N LYS A 116 -18.05 -42.12 -21.45
CA LYS A 116 -18.30 -42.37 -22.88
C LYS A 116 -19.38 -43.42 -23.10
N ASN A 117 -19.42 -44.46 -22.25
CA ASN A 117 -20.24 -45.66 -22.49
C ASN A 117 -21.68 -45.54 -22.00
N PHE A 118 -21.98 -44.62 -21.08
CA PHE A 118 -23.32 -44.50 -20.48
C PHE A 118 -23.91 -43.12 -20.73
N HIS A 119 -24.91 -43.09 -21.62
CA HIS A 119 -25.78 -41.93 -21.80
C HIS A 119 -27.09 -42.07 -20.99
N ASP A 120 -27.39 -43.27 -20.51
CA ASP A 120 -28.54 -43.61 -19.68
C ASP A 120 -28.06 -44.15 -18.33
N THR A 121 -28.41 -43.45 -17.26
CA THR A 121 -28.02 -43.80 -15.90
C THR A 121 -28.71 -45.06 -15.39
N GLN A 122 -29.86 -45.44 -15.96
CA GLN A 122 -30.59 -46.66 -15.57
C GLN A 122 -29.81 -47.93 -15.93
N LEU A 123 -29.16 -47.92 -17.09
CA LEU A 123 -28.29 -49.02 -17.52
C LEU A 123 -27.07 -49.16 -16.61
N MET A 124 -26.49 -48.04 -16.19
CA MET A 124 -25.35 -48.02 -15.26
C MET A 124 -25.77 -48.55 -13.89
N GLU A 125 -26.92 -48.11 -13.37
CA GLU A 125 -27.49 -48.56 -12.09
C GLU A 125 -27.74 -50.08 -12.10
N GLY A 126 -28.42 -50.61 -13.13
CA GLY A 126 -28.68 -52.05 -13.24
C GLY A 126 -27.40 -52.90 -13.31
N LEU A 127 -26.36 -52.39 -13.98
CA LEU A 127 -25.05 -53.07 -14.02
C LEU A 127 -24.32 -53.03 -12.69
N LEU A 128 -24.39 -51.92 -11.96
CA LEU A 128 -23.83 -51.80 -10.61
C LEU A 128 -24.53 -52.72 -9.62
N GLU A 129 -25.86 -52.86 -9.73
CA GLU A 129 -26.61 -53.82 -8.91
C GLU A 129 -26.16 -55.26 -9.16
N VAL A 130 -26.01 -55.66 -10.42
CA VAL A 130 -25.52 -57.00 -10.78
C VAL A 130 -24.07 -57.20 -10.30
N MET A 131 -23.20 -56.19 -10.46
CA MET A 131 -21.83 -56.22 -9.95
C MET A 131 -21.79 -56.38 -8.42
N ALA A 132 -22.63 -55.64 -7.69
CA ALA A 132 -22.70 -55.72 -6.24
C ALA A 132 -23.19 -57.09 -5.76
N SER A 133 -24.24 -57.64 -6.39
CA SER A 133 -24.74 -58.98 -6.09
C SER A 133 -23.71 -60.07 -6.42
N ALA A 134 -22.99 -59.96 -7.53
CA ALA A 134 -21.92 -60.90 -7.90
C ALA A 134 -20.70 -60.78 -6.97
N GLY A 135 -20.32 -59.56 -6.57
CA GLY A 135 -19.23 -59.33 -5.64
C GLY A 135 -19.49 -59.89 -4.24
N GLN A 136 -20.74 -59.85 -3.76
CA GLN A 136 -21.15 -60.53 -2.52
C GLN A 136 -21.11 -62.06 -2.64
N ALA A 137 -21.24 -62.59 -3.87
CA ALA A 137 -21.24 -64.03 -4.13
C ALA A 137 -19.85 -64.66 -4.15
N GLY A 138 -18.83 -63.92 -4.58
CA GLY A 138 -17.45 -64.39 -4.71
C GLY A 138 -16.49 -64.02 -3.56
N GLY A 139 -16.91 -63.25 -2.56
CA GLY A 139 -16.02 -62.75 -1.50
C GLY A 139 -16.53 -61.48 -0.78
N PRO A 140 -15.73 -60.87 0.11
CA PRO A 140 -16.16 -59.68 0.86
C PRO A 140 -16.36 -58.45 -0.07
N SER A 141 -17.51 -57.79 0.08
CA SER A 141 -17.97 -56.58 -0.64
C SER A 141 -16.97 -55.41 -0.76
N ALA A 142 -15.87 -55.41 0.00
CA ALA A 142 -14.79 -54.42 -0.07
C ALA A 142 -14.01 -54.45 -1.40
N GLU A 143 -14.09 -55.55 -2.15
CA GLU A 143 -13.47 -55.66 -3.48
C GLU A 143 -14.19 -54.79 -4.53
N VAL A 144 -15.53 -54.72 -4.48
CA VAL A 144 -16.33 -53.93 -5.44
C VAL A 144 -16.07 -52.43 -5.28
N SER A 145 -16.06 -51.91 -4.04
CA SER A 145 -15.75 -50.50 -3.79
C SER A 145 -14.34 -50.14 -4.28
N THR A 146 -13.36 -51.04 -4.10
CA THR A 146 -11.99 -50.84 -4.58
C THR A 146 -11.91 -50.82 -6.11
N LEU A 147 -12.66 -51.69 -6.79
CA LEU A 147 -12.75 -51.70 -8.25
C LEU A 147 -13.45 -50.45 -8.79
N LEU A 148 -14.49 -49.95 -8.11
CA LEU A 148 -15.17 -48.72 -8.51
C LEU A 148 -14.26 -47.49 -8.41
N VAL A 149 -13.39 -47.43 -7.39
CA VAL A 149 -12.35 -46.38 -7.31
C VAL A 149 -11.44 -46.41 -8.55
N VAL A 150 -11.03 -47.59 -9.00
CA VAL A 150 -10.22 -47.74 -10.23
C VAL A 150 -11.03 -47.31 -11.46
N CYS A 151 -12.29 -47.73 -11.57
CA CYS A 151 -13.15 -47.39 -12.71
C CYS A 151 -13.39 -45.87 -12.85
N ILE A 152 -13.62 -45.16 -11.73
CA ILE A 152 -13.75 -43.70 -11.71
C ILE A 152 -12.48 -43.04 -12.25
N ARG A 153 -11.32 -43.46 -11.76
CA ARG A 153 -10.03 -42.91 -12.23
C ARG A 153 -9.79 -43.17 -13.71
N ASP A 154 -10.00 -44.40 -14.18
CA ASP A 154 -9.79 -44.77 -15.59
C ASP A 154 -10.74 -44.01 -16.52
N SER A 155 -11.99 -43.83 -16.09
CA SER A 155 -12.99 -43.12 -16.90
C SER A 155 -12.69 -41.63 -16.96
N LEU A 156 -12.32 -41.01 -15.83
CA LEU A 156 -11.90 -39.61 -15.80
C LEU A 156 -10.61 -39.38 -16.57
N GLU A 157 -9.62 -40.28 -16.48
CA GLU A 157 -8.40 -40.18 -17.27
C GLU A 157 -8.70 -40.23 -18.76
N SER A 158 -9.61 -41.11 -19.19
CA SER A 158 -10.03 -41.24 -20.58
C SER A 158 -10.78 -39.99 -21.08
N ALA A 159 -11.71 -39.47 -20.29
CA ALA A 159 -12.43 -38.23 -20.59
C ALA A 159 -11.48 -37.02 -20.62
N PHE A 160 -10.58 -36.91 -19.65
CA PHE A 160 -9.60 -35.82 -19.56
C PHE A 160 -8.61 -35.85 -20.73
N ARG A 161 -8.12 -37.04 -21.11
CA ARG A 161 -7.25 -37.21 -22.28
C ARG A 161 -7.92 -36.73 -23.57
N TRP A 162 -9.21 -37.02 -23.74
CA TRP A 162 -9.99 -36.48 -24.86
C TRP A 162 -10.03 -34.94 -24.85
N HIS A 163 -10.23 -34.31 -23.69
CA HIS A 163 -10.20 -32.86 -23.56
C HIS A 163 -8.82 -32.25 -23.84
N ILE A 164 -7.72 -32.91 -23.46
CA ILE A 164 -6.37 -32.49 -23.85
C ILE A 164 -6.24 -32.43 -25.37
N GLU A 165 -6.70 -33.46 -26.08
CA GLU A 165 -6.62 -33.51 -27.54
C GLU A 165 -7.48 -32.46 -28.23
N GLN A 166 -8.66 -32.12 -27.70
CA GLN A 166 -9.48 -31.05 -28.29
C GLN A 166 -8.88 -29.67 -28.00
N THR A 167 -8.53 -29.39 -26.75
CA THR A 167 -7.96 -28.08 -26.38
C THR A 167 -6.62 -27.80 -27.06
N ALA A 168 -5.83 -28.83 -27.36
CA ALA A 168 -4.60 -28.68 -28.14
C ALA A 168 -4.84 -28.22 -29.60
N LYS A 169 -6.03 -28.44 -30.16
CA LYS A 169 -6.38 -27.98 -31.52
C LYS A 169 -6.88 -26.53 -31.52
N ASP A 170 -7.56 -26.15 -30.45
CA ASP A 170 -8.24 -24.85 -30.34
C ASP A 170 -7.35 -23.76 -29.71
N ALA A 171 -6.26 -24.14 -29.05
CA ALA A 171 -5.38 -23.20 -28.34
C ALA A 171 -4.25 -22.65 -29.22
N ASP A 172 -4.07 -21.33 -29.17
CA ASP A 172 -2.97 -20.64 -29.85
C ASP A 172 -1.63 -20.76 -29.10
N ASN A 173 -1.66 -20.94 -27.79
CA ASN A 173 -0.47 -21.09 -26.94
C ASN A 173 -0.77 -21.96 -25.71
N ASP A 174 0.27 -22.34 -24.96
CA ASP A 174 0.13 -23.22 -23.80
C ASP A 174 -0.74 -22.63 -22.68
N ALA A 175 -0.74 -21.30 -22.49
CA ALA A 175 -1.56 -20.65 -21.47
C ALA A 175 -3.05 -20.73 -21.81
N VAL A 176 -3.41 -20.43 -23.07
CA VAL A 176 -4.77 -20.61 -23.58
C VAL A 176 -5.20 -22.08 -23.46
N ARG A 177 -4.30 -23.03 -23.75
CA ARG A 177 -4.58 -24.46 -23.58
C ARG A 177 -4.92 -24.81 -22.12
N ILE A 178 -4.12 -24.35 -21.16
CA ILE A 178 -4.38 -24.58 -19.72
C ILE A 178 -5.71 -23.93 -19.30
N CYS A 179 -6.00 -22.71 -19.76
CA CYS A 179 -7.27 -22.03 -19.49
C CYS A 179 -8.48 -22.82 -20.02
N LEU A 180 -8.43 -23.28 -21.27
CA LEU A 180 -9.50 -24.09 -21.86
C LEU A 180 -9.64 -25.44 -21.14
N LEU A 181 -8.51 -26.06 -20.79
CA LEU A 181 -8.52 -27.33 -20.06
C LEU A 181 -9.10 -27.17 -18.65
N ALA A 182 -8.83 -26.06 -17.95
CA ALA A 182 -9.42 -25.79 -16.64
C ALA A 182 -10.96 -25.69 -16.75
N LYS A 183 -11.46 -24.93 -17.74
CA LYS A 183 -12.91 -24.82 -18.00
C LYS A 183 -13.54 -26.17 -18.37
N ALA A 184 -12.85 -26.98 -19.16
CA ALA A 184 -13.29 -28.33 -19.48
C ALA A 184 -13.34 -29.22 -18.24
N SER A 185 -12.35 -29.14 -17.35
CA SER A 185 -12.33 -29.85 -16.07
C SER A 185 -13.47 -29.44 -15.15
N VAL A 186 -13.80 -28.14 -15.05
CA VAL A 186 -14.97 -27.68 -14.28
C VAL A 186 -16.26 -28.33 -14.81
N ASN A 187 -16.44 -28.35 -16.13
CA ASN A 187 -17.60 -29.01 -16.73
C ASN A 187 -17.61 -30.52 -16.47
N LEU A 188 -16.45 -31.18 -16.57
CA LEU A 188 -16.30 -32.61 -16.32
C LEU A 188 -16.66 -32.96 -14.87
N LEU A 189 -16.14 -32.19 -13.90
CA LEU A 189 -16.49 -32.32 -12.48
C LEU A 189 -17.99 -32.12 -12.26
N GLY A 190 -18.58 -31.09 -12.88
CA GLY A 190 -20.01 -30.82 -12.79
C GLY A 190 -20.86 -32.00 -13.28
N VAL A 191 -20.51 -32.60 -14.41
CA VAL A 191 -21.20 -33.81 -14.92
C VAL A 191 -21.03 -34.99 -13.97
N GLU A 192 -19.81 -35.22 -13.48
CA GLU A 192 -19.49 -36.31 -12.56
C GLU A 192 -20.30 -36.21 -11.26
N VAL A 193 -20.27 -35.06 -10.59
CA VAL A 193 -20.96 -34.83 -9.31
C VAL A 193 -22.49 -34.87 -9.47
N THR A 194 -23.04 -34.33 -10.57
CA THR A 194 -24.50 -34.24 -10.74
C THR A 194 -25.13 -35.49 -11.34
N THR A 195 -24.38 -36.27 -12.14
CA THR A 195 -24.95 -37.38 -12.94
C THR A 195 -24.46 -38.74 -12.46
N PHE A 196 -23.16 -38.91 -12.23
CA PHE A 196 -22.56 -40.23 -12.00
C PHE A 196 -22.34 -40.54 -10.52
N SER A 197 -21.84 -39.59 -9.74
CA SER A 197 -21.63 -39.73 -8.29
C SER A 197 -22.89 -40.17 -7.53
N PRO A 198 -24.11 -39.66 -7.80
CA PRO A 198 -25.32 -40.13 -7.12
C PRO A 198 -25.67 -41.59 -7.41
N VAL A 199 -25.35 -42.08 -8.62
CA VAL A 199 -25.57 -43.47 -9.03
C VAL A 199 -24.54 -44.40 -8.39
N LEU A 200 -23.31 -43.91 -8.15
CA LEU A 200 -22.22 -44.65 -7.51
C LEU A 200 -22.30 -44.64 -5.98
N ALA A 201 -22.92 -43.60 -5.38
CA ALA A 201 -23.01 -43.38 -3.94
C ALA A 201 -23.51 -44.58 -3.11
N PRO A 202 -24.51 -45.39 -3.56
CA PRO A 202 -24.95 -46.57 -2.81
C PRO A 202 -23.86 -47.62 -2.59
N TYR A 203 -22.85 -47.67 -3.48
CA TYR A 203 -21.76 -48.66 -3.47
C TYR A 203 -20.42 -48.07 -3.03
N LEU A 204 -20.22 -46.77 -3.30
CA LEU A 204 -19.05 -46.00 -2.93
C LEU A 204 -19.51 -44.59 -2.48
N PRO A 205 -19.77 -44.37 -1.18
CA PRO A 205 -20.26 -43.09 -0.68
C PRO A 205 -19.32 -41.91 -0.97
N ILE A 206 -18.01 -42.17 -1.11
CA ILE A 206 -16.96 -41.19 -1.41
C ILE A 206 -16.69 -41.02 -2.91
N ALA A 207 -17.62 -41.41 -3.81
CA ALA A 207 -17.38 -41.37 -5.26
C ALA A 207 -17.01 -39.98 -5.78
N ALA A 208 -17.68 -38.92 -5.31
CA ALA A 208 -17.41 -37.54 -5.68
C ALA A 208 -16.00 -37.08 -5.24
N ASP A 209 -15.59 -37.42 -4.02
CA ASP A 209 -14.25 -37.13 -3.50
C ASP A 209 -13.15 -37.83 -4.34
N VAL A 210 -13.34 -39.12 -4.64
CA VAL A 210 -12.40 -39.88 -5.47
C VAL A 210 -12.27 -39.27 -6.87
N ALA A 211 -13.38 -38.81 -7.45
CA ALA A 211 -13.40 -38.14 -8.73
C ALA A 211 -12.68 -36.78 -8.70
N ALA A 212 -13.00 -35.93 -7.71
CA ALA A 212 -12.36 -34.64 -7.51
C ALA A 212 -10.84 -34.80 -7.32
N LYS A 213 -10.41 -35.77 -6.51
CA LYS A 213 -9.00 -36.11 -6.33
C LYS A 213 -8.31 -36.54 -7.63
N ALA A 214 -8.94 -37.43 -8.39
CA ALA A 214 -8.39 -37.90 -9.66
C ALA A 214 -8.23 -36.73 -10.64
N LEU A 215 -9.23 -35.86 -10.74
CA LEU A 215 -9.19 -34.70 -11.62
C LEU A 215 -8.15 -33.66 -11.17
N HIS A 216 -7.97 -33.47 -9.86
CA HIS A 216 -6.91 -32.64 -9.29
C HIS A 216 -5.51 -33.16 -9.67
N GLU A 217 -5.27 -34.47 -9.57
CA GLU A 217 -4.01 -35.10 -10.00
C GLU A 217 -3.77 -34.94 -11.51
N LEU A 218 -4.80 -35.21 -12.32
CA LEU A 218 -4.73 -35.15 -13.78
C LEU A 218 -4.49 -33.72 -14.29
N PHE A 219 -5.24 -32.73 -13.81
CA PHE A 219 -5.02 -31.34 -14.20
C PHE A 219 -3.70 -30.79 -13.66
N GLY A 220 -3.35 -31.13 -12.41
CA GLY A 220 -2.06 -30.75 -11.80
C GLY A 220 -0.86 -31.24 -12.62
N SER A 221 -0.96 -32.41 -13.27
CA SER A 221 0.08 -32.94 -14.16
C SER A 221 0.36 -32.07 -15.39
N GLN A 222 -0.62 -31.28 -15.83
CA GLN A 222 -0.49 -30.33 -16.95
C GLN A 222 -0.14 -28.92 -16.45
N LEU A 223 -0.77 -28.50 -15.35
CA LEU A 223 -0.60 -27.16 -14.77
C LEU A 223 0.82 -26.95 -14.23
N LEU A 224 1.34 -27.87 -13.41
CA LEU A 224 2.59 -27.65 -12.69
C LEU A 224 3.81 -27.52 -13.62
N PRO A 225 3.97 -28.34 -14.68
CA PRO A 225 5.04 -28.13 -15.65
C PRO A 225 4.91 -26.81 -16.40
N TRP A 226 3.69 -26.43 -16.79
CA TRP A 226 3.45 -25.16 -17.47
C TRP A 226 3.81 -23.97 -16.56
N LEU A 227 3.35 -23.96 -15.31
CA LEU A 227 3.67 -22.92 -14.33
C LEU A 227 5.18 -22.72 -14.15
N ALA A 228 5.97 -23.80 -14.21
CA ALA A 228 7.43 -23.73 -14.12
C ALA A 228 8.10 -23.05 -15.34
N THR A 229 7.39 -22.95 -16.46
CA THR A 229 7.87 -22.30 -17.70
C THR A 229 7.40 -20.85 -17.86
N VAL A 230 6.51 -20.37 -16.98
CA VAL A 230 5.99 -18.99 -17.06
C VAL A 230 7.11 -18.01 -16.67
N GLU A 231 7.47 -17.12 -17.60
CA GLU A 231 8.48 -16.08 -17.36
C GLU A 231 7.88 -14.68 -17.20
N ASN A 232 6.68 -14.45 -17.73
CA ASN A 232 6.05 -13.13 -17.81
C ASN A 232 4.58 -13.18 -17.38
N LEU A 233 4.07 -12.07 -16.84
CA LEU A 233 2.68 -11.91 -16.42
C LEU A 233 1.84 -11.29 -17.55
N THR A 234 1.63 -12.04 -18.64
CA THR A 234 0.75 -11.64 -19.74
C THR A 234 -0.71 -11.88 -19.38
N ASP A 235 -1.64 -11.24 -20.10
CA ASP A 235 -3.09 -11.43 -19.90
C ASP A 235 -3.50 -12.91 -20.03
N ASP A 236 -2.95 -13.62 -21.03
CA ASP A 236 -3.20 -15.05 -21.22
C ASP A 236 -2.73 -15.89 -20.03
N ASN A 237 -1.54 -15.60 -19.49
CA ASN A 237 -0.98 -16.31 -18.35
C ASN A 237 -1.80 -16.03 -17.07
N LEU A 238 -2.19 -14.78 -16.85
CA LEU A 238 -3.02 -14.38 -15.72
C LEU A 238 -4.40 -15.04 -15.80
N GLU A 239 -5.02 -15.09 -16.98
CA GLU A 239 -6.31 -15.76 -17.16
C GLU A 239 -6.22 -17.25 -16.90
N ALA A 240 -5.18 -17.93 -17.42
CA ALA A 240 -4.96 -19.34 -17.15
C ALA A 240 -4.77 -19.64 -15.65
N VAL A 241 -4.03 -18.78 -14.93
CA VAL A 241 -3.86 -18.86 -13.48
C VAL A 241 -5.19 -18.70 -12.75
N ARG A 242 -6.00 -17.70 -13.12
CA ARG A 242 -7.32 -17.47 -12.48
C ARG A 242 -8.27 -18.65 -12.67
N GLN A 243 -8.32 -19.23 -13.86
CA GLN A 243 -9.16 -20.39 -14.14
C GLN A 243 -8.67 -21.64 -13.39
N ALA A 244 -7.36 -21.82 -13.27
CA ALA A 244 -6.78 -22.90 -12.48
C ALA A 244 -7.08 -22.74 -10.98
N ASP A 245 -6.94 -21.54 -10.43
CA ASP A 245 -7.26 -21.22 -9.03
C ASP A 245 -8.75 -21.45 -8.72
N SER A 246 -9.64 -21.02 -9.61
CA SER A 246 -11.08 -21.27 -9.49
C SER A 246 -11.45 -22.76 -9.56
N LEU A 247 -10.76 -23.54 -10.41
CA LEU A 247 -10.93 -24.99 -10.46
C LEU A 247 -10.42 -25.65 -9.18
N GLU A 248 -9.26 -25.23 -8.65
CA GLU A 248 -8.71 -25.75 -7.40
C GLU A 248 -9.70 -25.56 -6.25
N GLY A 249 -10.28 -24.36 -6.10
CA GLY A 249 -11.29 -24.09 -5.08
C GLY A 249 -12.49 -25.06 -5.16
N GLN A 250 -13.06 -25.25 -6.35
CA GLN A 250 -14.18 -26.16 -6.55
C GLN A 250 -13.81 -27.63 -6.26
N LEU A 251 -12.63 -28.09 -6.70
CA LEU A 251 -12.18 -29.44 -6.42
C LEU A 251 -11.99 -29.67 -4.92
N MET A 252 -11.41 -28.68 -4.21
CA MET A 252 -11.16 -28.78 -2.77
C MET A 252 -12.44 -28.71 -1.95
N ASP A 253 -13.45 -27.93 -2.39
CA ASP A 253 -14.75 -27.85 -1.73
C ASP A 253 -15.51 -29.20 -1.81
N GLU A 254 -15.37 -29.96 -2.90
CA GLU A 254 -15.99 -31.29 -3.05
C GLU A 254 -15.30 -32.38 -2.21
N MET A 255 -14.04 -32.19 -1.82
CA MET A 255 -13.24 -33.16 -1.06
C MET A 255 -13.44 -33.02 0.46
N GLU A 256 -14.70 -32.97 0.92
CA GLU A 256 -15.15 -32.56 2.27
C GLU A 256 -14.45 -33.27 3.47
N ASP A 257 -13.80 -34.42 3.28
CA ASP A 257 -13.12 -35.17 4.36
C ASP A 257 -11.63 -34.81 4.51
N ARG A 258 -11.31 -34.14 5.64
CA ARG A 258 -9.96 -33.64 6.02
C ARG A 258 -8.88 -34.73 6.22
N GLU A 259 -9.17 -35.99 5.93
CA GLU A 259 -8.18 -37.08 5.95
C GLU A 259 -7.49 -37.27 4.58
N THR A 260 -7.92 -36.57 3.53
CA THR A 260 -7.22 -36.60 2.24
C THR A 260 -5.93 -35.76 2.29
N ASP A 261 -4.78 -36.43 2.13
CA ASP A 261 -3.42 -35.89 2.06
C ASP A 261 -3.14 -34.98 0.81
N VAL A 262 -4.19 -34.44 0.17
CA VAL A 262 -4.06 -33.66 -1.07
C VAL A 262 -3.73 -32.23 -0.73
N SER A 263 -2.52 -31.82 -1.09
CA SER A 263 -2.06 -30.43 -0.94
C SER A 263 -2.50 -29.59 -2.15
N PRO A 264 -2.91 -28.33 -1.93
CA PRO A 264 -3.08 -27.39 -3.02
C PRO A 264 -1.81 -27.30 -3.89
N TRP A 265 -1.98 -27.10 -5.19
CA TRP A 265 -0.94 -26.80 -6.17
C TRP A 265 -0.06 -25.62 -5.75
N GLY A 266 -0.63 -24.67 -4.98
CA GLY A 266 0.09 -23.53 -4.43
C GLY A 266 0.56 -22.56 -5.52
N ILE A 267 -0.35 -22.26 -6.46
CA ILE A 267 -0.06 -21.49 -7.68
C ILE A 267 0.64 -20.16 -7.35
N LEU A 268 0.09 -19.40 -6.40
CA LEU A 268 0.65 -18.10 -5.98
C LEU A 268 2.06 -18.21 -5.36
N ASN A 269 2.35 -19.27 -4.61
CA ASN A 269 3.68 -19.49 -4.04
C ASN A 269 4.72 -19.68 -5.14
N ARG A 270 4.33 -20.33 -6.26
CA ARG A 270 5.19 -20.56 -7.42
C ARG A 270 5.36 -19.30 -8.26
N LEU A 271 4.32 -18.46 -8.36
CA LEU A 271 4.37 -17.17 -9.07
C LEU A 271 5.00 -16.03 -8.26
N SER A 272 5.13 -16.19 -6.95
CA SER A 272 5.66 -15.16 -6.04
C SER A 272 6.96 -14.51 -6.55
N PRO A 273 8.00 -15.25 -7.01
CA PRO A 273 9.20 -14.62 -7.57
C PRO A 273 8.93 -13.67 -8.75
N LEU A 274 8.00 -14.03 -9.64
CA LEU A 274 7.62 -13.20 -10.79
C LEU A 274 6.82 -11.97 -10.37
N LEU A 275 5.90 -12.12 -9.40
CA LEU A 275 5.13 -11.02 -8.84
C LEU A 275 6.05 -9.98 -8.18
N PHE A 276 6.99 -10.44 -7.34
CA PHE A 276 7.97 -9.55 -6.72
C PHE A 276 8.94 -8.94 -7.75
N ALA A 277 9.34 -9.69 -8.78
CA ALA A 277 10.13 -9.15 -9.87
C ALA A 277 9.38 -8.05 -10.64
N TRP A 278 8.07 -8.24 -10.88
CA TRP A 278 7.22 -7.22 -11.49
C TRP A 278 7.17 -5.96 -10.61
N VAL A 279 6.89 -6.07 -9.31
CA VAL A 279 6.89 -4.92 -8.38
C VAL A 279 8.24 -4.20 -8.39
N SER A 280 9.33 -4.95 -8.28
CA SER A 280 10.69 -4.40 -8.33
C SER A 280 10.93 -3.63 -9.63
N ASN A 281 10.56 -4.18 -10.78
CA ASN A 281 10.69 -3.53 -12.08
C ASN A 281 9.85 -2.26 -12.18
N GLN A 282 8.60 -2.28 -11.68
CA GLN A 282 7.76 -1.07 -11.64
C GLN A 282 8.39 0.03 -10.79
N LEU A 283 8.91 -0.31 -9.61
CA LEU A 283 9.58 0.67 -8.73
C LEU A 283 10.87 1.21 -9.33
N ILE A 284 11.67 0.39 -10.03
CA ILE A 284 12.87 0.85 -10.75
C ILE A 284 12.46 1.83 -11.85
N MET A 285 11.50 1.45 -12.69
CA MET A 285 10.99 2.32 -13.74
C MET A 285 10.48 3.64 -13.15
N LEU A 286 9.66 3.59 -12.10
CA LEU A 286 9.12 4.78 -11.45
C LEU A 286 10.22 5.70 -10.91
N ASN A 287 11.28 5.16 -10.32
CA ASN A 287 12.43 5.96 -9.87
C ASN A 287 13.14 6.63 -11.05
N ASP A 288 13.34 5.92 -12.17
CA ASP A 288 13.97 6.48 -13.37
C ASP A 288 13.09 7.58 -14.00
N TRP A 289 11.79 7.36 -14.09
CA TRP A 289 10.81 8.34 -14.54
C TRP A 289 10.79 9.56 -13.63
N SER A 290 10.77 9.37 -12.31
CA SER A 290 10.86 10.45 -11.33
C SER A 290 12.14 11.28 -11.51
N GLY A 291 13.30 10.63 -11.71
CA GLY A 291 14.56 11.32 -11.99
C GLY A 291 14.52 12.16 -13.28
N ARG A 292 13.89 11.65 -14.34
CA ARG A 292 13.72 12.40 -15.60
C ARG A 292 12.79 13.60 -15.42
N ILE A 293 11.64 13.41 -14.76
CA ILE A 293 10.68 14.47 -14.47
C ILE A 293 11.36 15.59 -13.67
N GLN A 294 12.10 15.23 -12.61
CA GLN A 294 12.86 16.19 -11.79
C GLN A 294 13.92 16.96 -12.60
N GLY A 295 14.58 16.30 -13.56
CA GLY A 295 15.59 16.92 -14.41
C GLY A 295 15.05 17.91 -15.44
N THR A 296 13.78 17.79 -15.83
CA THR A 296 13.12 18.66 -16.82
C THR A 296 12.20 19.72 -16.21
N GLU A 297 12.13 19.78 -14.88
CA GLU A 297 11.17 20.61 -14.17
C GLU A 297 11.46 22.11 -14.31
N ASP A 298 10.44 22.90 -14.68
CA ASP A 298 10.53 24.35 -14.88
C ASP A 298 9.65 25.18 -13.92
N TRP A 299 8.91 24.51 -13.03
CA TRP A 299 8.05 25.09 -11.98
C TRP A 299 6.96 26.02 -12.52
N LYS A 300 6.42 25.72 -13.69
CA LYS A 300 5.26 26.44 -14.23
C LYS A 300 3.95 25.89 -13.67
N PRO A 301 3.03 26.77 -13.23
CA PRO A 301 1.74 26.35 -12.70
C PRO A 301 0.82 25.78 -13.79
N VAL A 302 0.12 24.70 -13.46
CA VAL A 302 -0.95 24.13 -14.28
C VAL A 302 -2.29 24.70 -13.83
N THR A 303 -2.97 25.44 -14.70
CA THR A 303 -4.21 26.18 -14.39
C THR A 303 -5.36 25.28 -13.92
N HIS A 304 -5.53 24.10 -14.51
CA HIS A 304 -6.60 23.16 -14.11
C HIS A 304 -6.36 22.46 -12.77
N GLN A 305 -5.12 22.43 -12.29
CA GLN A 305 -4.70 21.68 -11.09
C GLN A 305 -4.34 22.63 -9.94
N ARG A 306 -5.10 23.73 -9.80
CA ARG A 306 -4.93 24.74 -8.74
C ARG A 306 -3.49 25.28 -8.63
N GLY A 307 -2.81 25.42 -9.77
CA GLY A 307 -1.48 26.04 -9.82
C GLY A 307 -0.33 25.17 -9.31
N CYS A 308 -0.47 23.85 -9.24
CA CYS A 308 0.66 22.95 -8.99
C CYS A 308 1.51 22.73 -10.25
N ALA A 309 2.73 22.21 -10.08
CA ALA A 309 3.62 21.86 -11.17
C ALA A 309 3.19 20.55 -11.84
N ARG A 310 3.46 20.43 -13.15
CA ARG A 310 3.13 19.24 -13.93
C ARG A 310 3.79 17.97 -13.37
N SER A 311 5.01 18.08 -12.85
CA SER A 311 5.73 16.95 -12.24
C SER A 311 5.00 16.31 -11.05
N ALA A 312 4.32 17.10 -10.22
CA ALA A 312 3.55 16.58 -9.09
C ALA A 312 2.31 15.81 -9.57
N VAL A 313 1.67 16.28 -10.64
CA VAL A 313 0.54 15.58 -11.27
C VAL A 313 1.01 14.25 -11.86
N ASP A 314 2.10 14.28 -12.63
CA ASP A 314 2.63 13.10 -13.31
C ASP A 314 3.09 12.03 -12.30
N ILE A 315 3.77 12.41 -11.20
CA ILE A 315 4.24 11.42 -10.21
C ILE A 315 3.10 10.74 -9.44
N VAL A 316 2.07 11.49 -9.03
CA VAL A 316 0.88 10.94 -8.36
C VAL A 316 0.10 10.04 -9.31
N LYS A 317 -0.04 10.47 -10.58
CA LYS A 317 -0.72 9.69 -11.61
C LYS A 317 -0.02 8.35 -11.85
N ILE A 318 1.29 8.35 -12.11
CA ILE A 318 2.03 7.11 -12.37
C ILE A 318 2.00 6.20 -11.13
N ALA A 319 2.12 6.76 -9.92
CA ALA A 319 2.00 5.98 -8.68
C ALA A 319 0.62 5.32 -8.56
N SER A 320 -0.46 6.05 -8.85
CA SER A 320 -1.83 5.53 -8.84
C SER A 320 -2.04 4.45 -9.90
N GLU A 321 -1.59 4.68 -11.14
CA GLU A 321 -1.64 3.69 -12.23
C GLU A 321 -0.84 2.43 -11.90
N THR A 322 0.26 2.54 -11.13
CA THR A 322 1.05 1.38 -10.69
C THR A 322 0.27 0.55 -9.66
N ILE A 323 -0.44 1.19 -8.73
CA ILE A 323 -1.32 0.50 -7.77
C ILE A 323 -2.42 -0.23 -8.53
N GLU A 324 -3.12 0.46 -9.44
CA GLU A 324 -4.16 -0.15 -10.27
C GLU A 324 -3.61 -1.31 -11.11
N GLY A 325 -2.43 -1.16 -11.69
CA GLY A 325 -1.76 -2.21 -12.46
C GLY A 325 -1.53 -3.50 -11.68
N LEU A 326 -1.25 -3.40 -10.37
CA LEU A 326 -1.11 -4.56 -9.50
C LEU A 326 -2.45 -5.27 -9.30
N PHE A 327 -3.50 -4.54 -8.92
CA PHE A 327 -4.82 -5.12 -8.64
C PHE A 327 -5.57 -5.57 -9.91
N ASN A 328 -5.27 -4.98 -11.07
CA ASN A 328 -5.81 -5.42 -12.35
C ASN A 328 -5.36 -6.85 -12.74
N MET A 329 -4.36 -7.43 -12.06
CA MET A 329 -4.02 -8.84 -12.21
C MET A 329 -5.14 -9.77 -11.73
N ARG A 330 -5.98 -9.34 -10.76
CA ARG A 330 -7.09 -10.10 -10.16
C ARG A 330 -6.64 -11.46 -9.62
N LEU A 331 -5.65 -11.44 -8.74
CA LEU A 331 -5.09 -12.61 -8.07
C LEU A 331 -5.22 -12.40 -6.56
N ALA A 332 -5.31 -13.46 -5.76
CA ALA A 332 -5.26 -13.34 -4.30
C ALA A 332 -3.84 -12.98 -3.82
N LEU A 333 -3.48 -11.70 -3.89
CA LEU A 333 -2.10 -11.26 -3.70
C LEU A 333 -1.60 -11.45 -2.25
N PRO A 334 -0.35 -11.89 -2.03
CA PRO A 334 0.24 -11.91 -0.70
C PRO A 334 0.36 -10.49 -0.11
N VAL A 335 0.02 -10.31 1.18
CA VAL A 335 0.16 -9.03 1.90
C VAL A 335 1.57 -8.43 1.74
N ALA A 336 2.60 -9.28 1.80
CA ALA A 336 3.99 -8.85 1.65
C ALA A 336 4.28 -8.21 0.29
N LEU A 337 3.60 -8.62 -0.77
CA LEU A 337 3.75 -8.06 -2.11
C LEU A 337 3.13 -6.65 -2.19
N VAL A 338 1.91 -6.50 -1.69
CA VAL A 338 1.22 -5.20 -1.66
C VAL A 338 1.99 -4.20 -0.80
N ARG A 339 2.48 -4.63 0.37
CA ARG A 339 3.38 -3.83 1.21
C ARG A 339 4.65 -3.41 0.49
N ALA A 340 5.31 -4.32 -0.22
CA ALA A 340 6.52 -3.99 -0.95
C ALA A 340 6.28 -2.91 -2.01
N LEU A 341 5.12 -2.94 -2.68
CA LEU A 341 4.74 -1.89 -3.62
C LEU A 341 4.44 -0.57 -2.90
N THR A 342 3.57 -0.57 -1.87
CA THR A 342 3.16 0.67 -1.19
C THR A 342 4.32 1.36 -0.49
N GLU A 343 5.21 0.62 0.18
CA GLU A 343 6.45 1.15 0.77
C GLU A 343 7.40 1.71 -0.30
N GLY A 344 7.49 1.04 -1.46
CA GLY A 344 8.30 1.52 -2.57
C GLY A 344 7.77 2.83 -3.18
N LEU A 345 6.45 2.95 -3.32
CA LEU A 345 5.78 4.16 -3.80
C LEU A 345 5.90 5.31 -2.80
N ASP A 346 5.70 5.02 -1.51
CA ASP A 346 5.90 5.96 -0.40
C ASP A 346 7.31 6.56 -0.43
N GLU A 347 8.34 5.73 -0.61
CA GLU A 347 9.73 6.17 -0.76
C GLU A 347 9.94 7.08 -1.98
N VAL A 348 9.32 6.77 -3.12
CA VAL A 348 9.43 7.59 -4.33
C VAL A 348 8.79 8.96 -4.14
N LEU A 349 7.60 9.01 -3.55
CA LEU A 349 6.90 10.27 -3.25
C LEU A 349 7.70 11.10 -2.24
N ARG A 350 8.27 10.47 -1.21
CA ARG A 350 9.14 11.13 -0.23
C ARG A 350 10.41 11.70 -0.86
N LYS A 351 11.04 10.99 -1.81
CA LYS A 351 12.18 11.52 -2.58
C LYS A 351 11.79 12.74 -3.39
N TYR A 352 10.61 12.73 -4.01
CA TYR A 352 10.11 13.89 -4.75
C TYR A 352 9.87 15.10 -3.83
N VAL A 353 9.21 14.90 -2.68
CA VAL A 353 9.04 15.96 -1.66
C VAL A 353 10.40 16.54 -1.22
N LYS A 354 11.41 15.69 -1.03
CA LYS A 354 12.77 16.13 -0.72
C LYS A 354 13.44 16.89 -1.86
N PHE A 355 13.17 16.53 -3.11
CA PHE A 355 13.63 17.27 -4.28
C PHE A 355 13.07 18.71 -4.29
N VAL A 356 11.77 18.87 -4.01
CA VAL A 356 11.11 20.20 -3.95
C VAL A 356 11.81 21.11 -2.93
N THR A 357 12.11 20.59 -1.73
CA THR A 357 12.72 21.38 -0.63
C THR A 357 14.22 21.61 -0.81
N SER A 358 14.96 20.62 -1.32
CA SER A 358 16.41 20.74 -1.49
C SER A 358 16.83 21.78 -2.54
N THR A 359 15.93 22.15 -3.45
CA THR A 359 16.22 23.07 -4.55
C THR A 359 16.11 24.56 -4.16
N VAL A 360 15.44 24.92 -3.06
CA VAL A 360 15.30 26.33 -2.62
C VAL A 360 16.46 26.83 -1.75
N GLY A 361 17.18 25.95 -1.05
CA GLY A 361 18.29 26.32 -0.16
C GLY A 361 17.88 26.50 1.31
N SER A 362 18.80 27.00 2.15
CA SER A 362 18.56 27.20 3.58
C SER A 362 17.96 28.57 3.91
N ILE A 363 17.07 28.64 4.89
CA ILE A 363 16.51 29.90 5.43
C ILE A 363 17.61 30.78 6.03
N ASP A 364 18.66 30.19 6.60
CA ASP A 364 19.78 30.93 7.20
C ASP A 364 20.52 31.80 6.16
N ALA A 365 20.48 31.41 4.88
CA ALA A 365 21.11 32.18 3.80
C ALA A 365 20.31 33.42 3.40
N LEU A 366 19.01 33.48 3.73
CA LEU A 366 18.14 34.63 3.43
C LEU A 366 18.40 35.81 4.36
N VAL A 367 18.90 35.53 5.57
CA VAL A 367 19.02 36.49 6.65
C VAL A 367 20.42 37.11 6.64
N PRO A 368 20.58 38.43 6.36
CA PRO A 368 21.91 39.04 6.31
C PRO A 368 22.60 39.02 7.67
N PRO A 369 23.94 39.13 7.75
CA PRO A 369 24.65 39.20 9.03
C PRO A 369 24.24 40.44 9.83
N THR A 370 24.26 40.33 11.16
CA THR A 370 23.94 41.47 12.04
C THR A 370 25.05 42.51 12.01
N PRO A 371 24.72 43.82 12.03
CA PRO A 371 25.72 44.88 12.09
C PRO A 371 26.43 44.87 13.46
N ASN A 372 27.69 45.28 13.46
CA ASN A 372 28.46 45.39 14.71
C ASN A 372 27.82 46.42 15.66
N LEU A 373 27.66 46.02 16.92
CA LEU A 373 27.07 46.88 17.94
C LEU A 373 27.97 48.10 18.21
N THR A 374 27.38 49.29 18.19
CA THR A 374 28.06 50.55 18.51
C THR A 374 27.26 51.31 19.55
N ARG A 375 27.92 52.22 20.28
CA ARG A 375 27.22 53.07 21.26
C ARG A 375 26.89 54.44 20.69
N TYR A 376 25.77 54.99 21.16
CA TYR A 376 25.32 56.33 20.81
C TYR A 376 26.36 57.44 20.99
N LYS A 377 26.45 58.35 20.01
CA LYS A 377 27.11 59.65 20.13
C LYS A 377 26.33 60.70 19.35
N ARG A 378 25.74 61.68 20.06
CA ARG A 378 24.91 62.75 19.51
C ARG A 378 25.47 63.43 18.26
N GLU A 379 26.74 63.83 18.26
CA GLU A 379 27.38 64.48 17.08
C GLU A 379 27.40 63.59 15.82
N LEU A 380 27.52 62.26 15.99
CA LEU A 380 27.54 61.33 14.85
C LEU A 380 26.12 61.04 14.36
N ALA A 381 25.16 60.95 15.27
CA ALA A 381 23.74 60.80 14.97
C ALA A 381 23.22 61.98 14.14
N VAL A 382 23.40 63.22 14.63
CA VAL A 382 22.96 64.44 13.94
C VAL A 382 23.63 64.57 12.56
N LYS A 383 24.93 64.26 12.47
CA LYS A 383 25.66 64.31 11.20
C LYS A 383 25.16 63.26 10.20
N ALA A 384 24.77 62.07 10.66
CA ALA A 384 24.22 61.03 9.80
C ALA A 384 22.82 61.41 9.30
N GLU A 385 21.99 61.99 10.16
CA GLU A 385 20.65 62.50 9.84
C GLU A 385 20.71 63.67 8.84
N GLU A 386 21.57 64.67 9.08
CA GLU A 386 21.80 65.79 8.15
C GLU A 386 22.32 65.31 6.78
N ALA A 387 23.17 64.27 6.77
CA ALA A 387 23.67 63.68 5.54
C ALA A 387 22.58 62.94 4.74
N ALA A 388 21.65 62.27 5.43
CA ALA A 388 20.50 61.60 4.82
C ALA A 388 19.52 62.62 4.20
N VAL A 389 19.25 63.73 4.89
CA VAL A 389 18.32 64.78 4.42
C VAL A 389 18.90 65.62 3.27
N THR A 390 20.22 65.88 3.28
CA THR A 390 20.85 66.78 2.28
C THR A 390 21.44 66.07 1.06
N GLY A 391 21.46 64.73 1.05
CA GLY A 391 22.06 63.93 -0.03
C GLY A 391 23.57 64.14 -0.25
N ARG A 392 24.27 64.84 0.65
CA ARG A 392 25.68 65.20 0.48
C ARG A 392 26.62 64.16 1.07
N ASN A 393 26.98 63.16 0.27
CA ASN A 393 28.23 62.44 0.45
C ASN A 393 29.37 63.10 -0.34
N SER A 394 30.29 63.78 0.37
CA SER A 394 31.71 63.35 0.42
C SER A 394 32.59 64.27 1.26
N PRO A 395 33.34 63.71 2.22
CA PRO A 395 34.80 63.76 2.23
C PRO A 395 35.33 62.52 1.51
N LYS A 396 36.46 62.68 0.82
CA LYS A 396 37.09 61.81 -0.19
C LYS A 396 37.39 60.32 0.18
N SER A 397 36.85 59.76 1.25
CA SER A 397 36.97 58.31 1.56
C SER A 397 35.69 57.50 1.29
N ALA A 398 34.51 58.14 1.23
CA ALA A 398 33.23 57.43 1.08
C ALA A 398 32.90 57.04 -0.37
N LYS A 399 33.56 57.65 -1.38
CA LYS A 399 33.28 57.38 -2.80
C LYS A 399 33.79 56.03 -3.30
N ARG A 400 34.61 55.33 -2.50
CA ARG A 400 35.07 53.96 -2.79
C ARG A 400 34.35 52.90 -1.95
N GLU A 401 33.53 53.31 -0.98
CA GLU A 401 32.76 52.40 -0.12
C GLU A 401 31.27 52.44 -0.44
N ALA A 402 30.64 53.61 -0.63
CA ALA A 402 29.21 53.70 -0.93
C ALA A 402 28.86 53.38 -2.41
N ALA A 403 29.75 53.67 -3.36
CA ALA A 403 29.56 53.28 -4.76
C ALA A 403 30.07 51.86 -5.06
N ALA A 404 30.72 51.21 -4.10
CA ALA A 404 31.14 49.82 -4.19
C ALA A 404 30.22 48.88 -3.39
N SER A 405 29.35 49.40 -2.52
CA SER A 405 28.49 48.60 -1.63
C SER A 405 27.07 48.37 -2.15
N ASP A 406 26.49 49.30 -2.91
CA ASP A 406 25.02 49.35 -3.03
C ASP A 406 24.41 48.48 -4.15
N GLU A 407 25.20 47.92 -5.08
CA GLU A 407 24.69 46.95 -6.07
C GLU A 407 25.66 45.81 -6.44
N GLN A 408 26.96 45.93 -6.11
CA GLN A 408 28.00 44.99 -6.58
C GLN A 408 28.61 44.08 -5.50
N GLN A 409 28.42 44.38 -4.22
CA GLN A 409 28.93 43.53 -3.12
C GLN A 409 27.96 42.43 -2.67
N LEU A 410 26.72 42.45 -3.17
CA LEU A 410 25.63 41.56 -2.75
C LEU A 410 25.24 40.52 -3.81
N ARG A 411 26.20 40.13 -4.65
CA ARG A 411 26.00 39.06 -5.62
C ARG A 411 26.98 37.95 -5.36
N THR A 412 26.81 37.29 -4.21
CA THR A 412 27.27 35.90 -4.16
C THR A 412 26.48 35.11 -5.22
N PRO A 413 27.03 34.04 -5.80
CA PRO A 413 26.26 33.17 -6.68
C PRO A 413 24.95 32.68 -6.04
N GLU A 414 24.91 32.59 -4.70
CA GLU A 414 23.73 32.22 -3.93
C GLU A 414 22.63 33.28 -3.96
N ASP A 415 22.96 34.57 -3.86
CA ASP A 415 21.99 35.67 -3.97
C ASP A 415 21.32 35.69 -5.34
N GLY A 416 22.10 35.41 -6.39
CA GLY A 416 21.58 35.28 -7.77
C GLY A 416 20.59 34.13 -7.91
N ARG A 417 20.83 33.00 -7.24
CA ARG A 417 19.92 31.85 -7.20
C ARG A 417 18.64 32.18 -6.41
N ILE A 418 18.77 32.81 -5.24
CA ILE A 418 17.62 33.20 -4.41
C ILE A 418 16.73 34.21 -5.16
N ALA A 419 17.33 35.15 -5.91
CA ALA A 419 16.59 36.10 -6.73
C ALA A 419 15.77 35.45 -7.86
N GLN A 420 16.18 34.27 -8.35
CA GLN A 420 15.41 33.51 -9.36
C GLN A 420 14.19 32.80 -8.77
N LEU A 421 14.12 32.63 -7.44
CA LEU A 421 12.98 32.05 -6.74
C LEU A 421 11.87 33.11 -6.57
N THR A 422 11.12 33.35 -7.65
CA THR A 422 9.99 34.27 -7.66
C THR A 422 8.84 33.74 -6.79
N THR A 423 7.94 34.63 -6.36
CA THR A 423 6.73 34.27 -5.59
C THR A 423 5.93 33.19 -6.30
N GLU A 424 5.69 33.33 -7.61
CA GLU A 424 4.96 32.34 -8.42
C GLU A 424 5.63 30.96 -8.38
N THR A 425 6.96 30.89 -8.55
CA THR A 425 7.67 29.59 -8.52
C THR A 425 7.63 28.94 -7.13
N LEU A 426 7.74 29.73 -6.06
CA LEU A 426 7.68 29.23 -4.69
C LEU A 426 6.28 28.74 -4.33
N VAL A 427 5.24 29.50 -4.70
CA VAL A 427 3.85 29.11 -4.49
C VAL A 427 3.50 27.87 -5.30
N THR A 428 3.94 27.78 -6.56
CA THR A 428 3.76 26.57 -7.40
C THR A 428 4.34 25.32 -6.74
N ARG A 429 5.50 25.45 -6.08
CA ARG A 429 6.10 24.36 -5.29
C ARG A 429 5.27 23.98 -4.08
N ILE A 430 4.73 24.95 -3.34
CA ILE A 430 3.86 24.70 -2.19
C ILE A 430 2.56 24.02 -2.65
N ASN A 431 1.92 24.53 -3.70
CA ASN A 431 0.74 23.90 -4.33
C ASN A 431 1.04 22.46 -4.78
N SER A 432 2.24 22.18 -5.28
CA SER A 432 2.68 20.83 -5.66
C SER A 432 2.79 19.87 -4.48
N LEU A 433 3.31 20.35 -3.35
CA LEU A 433 3.39 19.57 -2.12
C LEU A 433 2.00 19.31 -1.54
N LEU A 434 1.13 20.33 -1.55
CA LEU A 434 -0.27 20.20 -1.15
C LEU A 434 -1.00 19.21 -2.06
N TYR A 435 -0.80 19.28 -3.38
CA TYR A 435 -1.41 18.34 -4.32
C TYR A 435 -1.06 16.89 -3.99
N ILE A 436 0.20 16.62 -3.65
CA ILE A 436 0.60 15.27 -3.22
C ILE A 436 -0.11 14.89 -1.92
N GLU A 437 -0.11 15.78 -0.92
CA GLU A 437 -0.75 15.53 0.38
C GLU A 437 -2.26 15.26 0.26
N GLU A 438 -2.96 16.00 -0.61
CA GLU A 438 -4.40 15.83 -0.86
C GLU A 438 -4.74 14.54 -1.64
N ASN A 439 -3.81 14.02 -2.45
CA ASN A 439 -4.05 12.81 -3.27
C ASN A 439 -3.62 11.50 -2.60
N LEU A 440 -2.74 11.55 -1.60
CA LEU A 440 -2.31 10.36 -0.85
C LEU A 440 -3.49 9.57 -0.22
N PRO A 441 -4.50 10.20 0.42
CA PRO A 441 -5.64 9.47 0.99
C PRO A 441 -6.48 8.75 -0.08
N ALA A 442 -6.55 9.31 -1.29
CA ALA A 442 -7.25 8.66 -2.40
C ALA A 442 -6.50 7.39 -2.85
N MET A 443 -5.17 7.44 -2.88
CA MET A 443 -4.34 6.26 -3.19
C MET A 443 -4.46 5.19 -2.10
N GLU A 444 -4.42 5.57 -0.82
CA GLU A 444 -4.66 4.66 0.31
C GLU A 444 -6.01 3.96 0.18
N LYS A 445 -7.05 4.73 -0.15
CA LYS A 445 -8.39 4.21 -0.35
C LYS A 445 -8.45 3.22 -1.52
N ILE A 446 -7.78 3.50 -2.65
CA ILE A 446 -7.72 2.54 -3.78
C ILE A 446 -7.11 1.22 -3.31
N VAL A 447 -6.02 1.25 -2.53
CA VAL A 447 -5.41 0.02 -2.01
C VAL A 447 -6.36 -0.70 -1.07
N GLN A 448 -7.04 0.02 -0.17
CA GLN A 448 -8.01 -0.55 0.77
C GLN A 448 -9.20 -1.20 0.05
N ASP A 449 -9.87 -0.45 -0.83
CA ASP A 449 -11.06 -0.91 -1.55
C ASP A 449 -10.73 -2.17 -2.38
N ARG A 450 -9.60 -2.17 -3.11
CA ARG A 450 -9.19 -3.33 -3.94
C ARG A 450 -8.73 -4.53 -3.11
N TRP A 451 -8.05 -4.28 -2.00
CA TRP A 451 -7.67 -5.36 -1.09
C TRP A 451 -8.89 -6.02 -0.44
N GLU A 452 -9.93 -5.26 -0.14
CA GLU A 452 -11.19 -5.81 0.38
C GLU A 452 -11.95 -6.63 -0.66
N GLU A 453 -12.02 -6.17 -1.91
CA GLU A 453 -12.61 -6.93 -3.03
C GLU A 453 -11.92 -8.31 -3.21
N ASP A 454 -10.58 -8.37 -3.14
CA ASP A 454 -9.82 -9.60 -3.34
C ASP A 454 -9.85 -10.56 -2.13
N THR A 455 -10.34 -10.13 -0.96
CA THR A 455 -10.31 -10.92 0.30
C THR A 455 -11.70 -11.33 0.81
N GLU A 456 -12.75 -11.19 0.01
CA GLU A 456 -14.09 -11.69 0.32
C GLU A 456 -14.06 -13.22 0.57
N GLY A 457 -14.07 -13.63 1.85
CA GLY A 457 -14.09 -15.05 2.26
C GLY A 457 -13.06 -15.46 3.32
N VAL A 458 -12.04 -14.64 3.62
CA VAL A 458 -10.98 -14.97 4.59
C VAL A 458 -11.36 -14.58 6.03
N HIS A 459 -11.01 -15.43 7.02
CA HIS A 459 -11.29 -15.25 8.46
C HIS A 459 -11.03 -13.82 8.99
N THR A 460 -11.98 -13.33 9.80
CA THR A 460 -12.08 -11.97 10.34
C THR A 460 -10.87 -11.46 11.14
N ASP A 461 -10.12 -12.35 11.80
CA ASP A 461 -9.00 -11.94 12.68
C ASP A 461 -7.72 -11.58 11.92
N LEU A 462 -7.46 -12.23 10.77
CA LEU A 462 -6.37 -11.85 9.86
C LEU A 462 -6.75 -10.60 9.05
N ARG A 463 -8.04 -10.46 8.74
CA ARG A 463 -8.62 -9.27 8.11
C ARG A 463 -8.40 -8.02 8.98
N GLN A 464 -8.68 -8.10 10.28
CA GLN A 464 -8.50 -6.95 11.19
C GLN A 464 -7.04 -6.50 11.29
N LYS A 465 -6.08 -7.44 11.42
CA LYS A 465 -4.63 -7.10 11.44
C LYS A 465 -4.11 -6.59 10.09
N SER A 466 -4.77 -6.96 8.98
CA SER A 466 -4.42 -6.46 7.66
C SER A 466 -4.91 -5.02 7.42
N LEU A 467 -5.97 -4.59 8.11
CA LEU A 467 -6.49 -3.22 8.00
C LEU A 467 -5.59 -2.19 8.71
N ASP A 468 -5.00 -2.57 9.84
CA ASP A 468 -4.14 -1.66 10.61
C ASP A 468 -2.96 -1.12 9.78
N TRP A 469 -2.28 -1.97 9.00
CA TRP A 469 -1.17 -1.51 8.16
C TRP A 469 -1.60 -0.79 6.89
N LEU A 470 -2.78 -1.13 6.35
CA LEU A 470 -3.34 -0.43 5.20
C LEU A 470 -3.72 1.00 5.55
N SER A 471 -4.13 1.24 6.80
CA SER A 471 -4.40 2.58 7.33
C SER A 471 -3.14 3.41 7.59
N GLU A 472 -1.97 2.77 7.62
CA GLU A 472 -0.66 3.42 7.80
C GLU A 472 0.17 3.47 6.50
N CYS A 473 -0.40 3.04 5.37
CA CYS A 473 0.27 3.15 4.07
C CYS A 473 0.51 4.63 3.75
N PHE A 474 1.65 4.96 3.14
CA PHE A 474 2.03 6.32 2.76
C PHE A 474 2.19 7.35 3.91
N GLU A 475 2.16 6.93 5.18
CA GLU A 475 2.27 7.85 6.32
C GLU A 475 3.59 8.67 6.30
N ALA A 476 4.69 8.08 5.83
CA ALA A 476 5.96 8.81 5.75
C ALA A 476 5.95 9.88 4.64
N ALA A 477 5.31 9.62 3.49
CA ALA A 477 5.07 10.63 2.47
C ALA A 477 4.13 11.74 2.98
N HIS A 478 3.05 11.39 3.69
CA HIS A 478 2.16 12.36 4.35
C HIS A 478 2.91 13.29 5.30
N GLN A 479 3.66 12.71 6.24
CA GLN A 479 4.45 13.47 7.20
C GLN A 479 5.51 14.33 6.50
N SER A 480 6.19 13.78 5.49
CA SER A 480 7.21 14.52 4.73
C SER A 480 6.60 15.69 3.95
N ALA A 481 5.43 15.51 3.33
CA ALA A 481 4.74 16.54 2.56
C ALA A 481 4.30 17.69 3.48
N ARG A 482 3.65 17.39 4.62
CA ARG A 482 3.24 18.40 5.61
C ARG A 482 4.43 19.22 6.13
N GLN A 483 5.51 18.54 6.53
CA GLN A 483 6.74 19.22 6.96
C GLN A 483 7.36 20.08 5.86
N ALA A 484 7.31 19.63 4.61
CA ALA A 484 7.81 20.39 3.47
C ALA A 484 6.95 21.61 3.17
N ILE A 485 5.62 21.51 3.30
CA ILE A 485 4.69 22.65 3.18
C ILE A 485 5.03 23.70 4.23
N ASP A 486 5.11 23.31 5.52
CA ASP A 486 5.47 24.22 6.61
C ASP A 486 6.82 24.91 6.37
N TYR A 487 7.81 24.14 5.92
CA TYR A 487 9.15 24.67 5.61
C TYR A 487 9.11 25.67 4.45
N MET A 488 8.41 25.34 3.37
CA MET A 488 8.33 26.18 2.17
C MET A 488 7.52 27.46 2.43
N CYS A 489 6.45 27.37 3.21
CA CYS A 489 5.71 28.54 3.71
C CYS A 489 6.63 29.46 4.53
N ASN A 490 7.40 28.90 5.48
CA ASN A 490 8.40 29.66 6.23
C ASN A 490 9.46 30.30 5.32
N PHE A 491 9.96 29.55 4.34
CA PHE A 491 10.96 30.03 3.41
C PHE A 491 10.47 31.23 2.59
N ILE A 492 9.25 31.16 2.02
CA ILE A 492 8.72 32.27 1.23
C ILE A 492 8.49 33.52 2.09
N GLY A 493 7.94 33.38 3.31
CA GLY A 493 7.78 34.50 4.24
C GLY A 493 9.11 35.15 4.63
N MET A 494 10.11 34.34 4.98
CA MET A 494 11.46 34.83 5.31
C MET A 494 12.15 35.49 4.11
N LYS A 495 12.02 34.93 2.92
CA LYS A 495 12.58 35.52 1.69
C LYS A 495 11.93 36.86 1.40
N THR A 496 10.60 36.94 1.48
CA THR A 496 9.88 38.19 1.22
C THR A 496 10.35 39.30 2.18
N VAL A 497 10.45 39.02 3.47
CA VAL A 497 10.82 40.05 4.46
C VAL A 497 12.32 40.40 4.43
N PHE A 498 13.20 39.40 4.39
CA PHE A 498 14.65 39.63 4.55
C PHE A 498 15.41 39.83 3.24
N PHE A 499 14.85 39.39 2.11
CA PHE A 499 15.46 39.51 0.79
C PHE A 499 14.72 40.52 -0.08
N ASP A 500 13.43 40.28 -0.37
CA ASP A 500 12.68 41.11 -1.33
C ASP A 500 12.39 42.52 -0.75
N MET A 501 12.00 42.59 0.53
CA MET A 501 11.71 43.82 1.26
C MET A 501 12.89 44.33 2.10
N ARG A 502 14.10 43.81 1.85
CA ARG A 502 15.31 44.08 2.64
C ARG A 502 15.53 45.56 2.93
N ARG A 503 15.38 46.40 1.91
CA ARG A 503 15.60 47.85 2.02
C ARG A 503 14.54 48.50 2.92
N ALA A 504 13.26 48.26 2.64
CA ALA A 504 12.17 48.83 3.44
C ALA A 504 12.26 48.39 4.91
N VAL A 505 12.53 47.11 5.15
CA VAL A 505 12.55 46.51 6.49
C VAL A 505 13.86 46.78 7.24
N LEU A 506 15.01 46.41 6.69
CA LEU A 506 16.29 46.44 7.42
C LEU A 506 17.04 47.77 7.30
N GLU A 507 16.76 48.60 6.31
CA GLU A 507 17.51 49.84 6.06
C GLU A 507 16.69 51.09 6.41
N GLU A 508 15.41 51.13 6.05
CA GLU A 508 14.56 52.32 6.17
C GLU A 508 13.67 52.33 7.43
N MET A 509 13.07 51.20 7.83
CA MET A 509 12.18 51.14 8.99
C MET A 509 12.90 51.61 10.26
N TYR A 510 12.33 52.59 10.97
CA TYR A 510 12.85 53.23 12.19
C TYR A 510 14.26 53.82 12.07
N GLN A 511 14.71 54.12 10.85
CA GLN A 511 16.00 54.77 10.65
C GLN A 511 16.00 56.17 11.27
N HIS A 512 17.06 56.50 12.01
CA HIS A 512 17.23 57.74 12.78
C HIS A 512 16.26 57.89 13.95
N HIS A 513 14.97 58.14 13.68
CA HIS A 513 13.93 58.31 14.71
C HIS A 513 12.67 57.55 14.30
N VAL A 514 11.98 56.95 15.27
CA VAL A 514 10.75 56.19 15.01
C VAL A 514 9.66 57.10 14.44
N GLU A 515 9.51 58.31 14.99
CA GLU A 515 8.49 59.27 14.57
C GLU A 515 8.54 59.60 13.07
N SER A 516 9.74 59.71 12.48
CA SER A 516 9.92 60.10 11.07
C SER A 516 10.03 58.92 10.11
N ALA A 517 10.44 57.74 10.58
CA ALA A 517 10.64 56.54 9.76
C ALA A 517 9.74 55.39 10.23
N ARG A 518 8.44 55.52 10.02
CA ARG A 518 7.39 54.58 10.50
C ARG A 518 7.34 53.27 9.71
N MET A 519 6.65 52.27 10.27
CA MET A 519 6.43 50.96 9.62
C MET A 519 5.46 51.00 8.43
N HIS A 520 4.68 52.07 8.25
CA HIS A 520 3.64 52.15 7.23
C HIS A 520 4.08 51.74 5.80
N PRO A 521 5.26 52.14 5.26
CA PRO A 521 5.72 51.68 3.95
C PRO A 521 5.96 50.16 3.88
N VAL A 522 6.37 49.54 4.99
CA VAL A 522 6.51 48.09 5.11
C VAL A 522 5.14 47.43 5.06
N LEU A 523 4.13 47.97 5.75
CA LEU A 523 2.76 47.43 5.73
C LEU A 523 2.16 47.40 4.32
N VAL A 524 2.36 48.47 3.52
CA VAL A 524 1.89 48.53 2.13
C VAL A 524 2.54 47.43 1.27
N GLN A 525 3.84 47.19 1.46
CA GLN A 525 4.54 46.13 0.72
C GLN A 525 4.14 44.72 1.20
N LEU A 526 3.88 44.55 2.49
CA LEU A 526 3.38 43.27 3.04
C LEU A 526 2.00 42.93 2.49
N ASP A 527 1.08 43.90 2.44
CA ASP A 527 -0.27 43.71 1.89
C ASP A 527 -0.21 43.26 0.42
N ALA A 528 0.58 43.96 -0.41
CA ALA A 528 0.78 43.60 -1.80
C ALA A 528 1.41 42.21 -1.95
N ALA A 529 2.45 41.90 -1.17
CA ALA A 529 3.13 40.59 -1.23
C ALA A 529 2.21 39.45 -0.79
N LEU A 530 1.41 39.65 0.26
CA LEU A 530 0.43 38.66 0.72
C LEU A 530 -0.67 38.45 -0.33
N GLY A 531 -1.17 39.52 -0.95
CA GLY A 531 -2.12 39.46 -2.06
C GLY A 531 -1.59 38.64 -3.24
N ASP A 532 -0.35 38.90 -3.67
CA ASP A 532 0.31 38.16 -4.76
C ASP A 532 0.49 36.67 -4.41
N MET A 533 0.88 36.35 -3.17
CA MET A 533 1.01 34.97 -2.71
C MET A 533 -0.35 34.24 -2.72
N CYS A 534 -1.38 34.84 -2.13
CA CYS A 534 -2.70 34.25 -2.03
C CYS A 534 -3.39 34.12 -3.41
N ALA A 535 -3.14 35.05 -4.34
CA ALA A 535 -3.68 34.97 -5.70
C ALA A 535 -3.15 33.77 -6.50
N ALA A 536 -1.91 33.33 -6.22
CA ALA A 536 -1.30 32.18 -6.87
C ALA A 536 -1.49 30.86 -6.08
N ALA A 537 -1.76 30.94 -4.78
CA ALA A 537 -1.84 29.78 -3.89
C ALA A 537 -3.26 29.20 -3.83
N ASN A 538 -3.35 27.91 -3.52
CA ASN A 538 -4.61 27.31 -3.10
C ASN A 538 -5.12 27.99 -1.81
N ASP A 539 -6.43 28.21 -1.72
CA ASP A 539 -7.12 28.83 -0.57
C ASP A 539 -6.77 28.17 0.78
N SER A 540 -6.56 26.86 0.80
CA SER A 540 -6.16 26.14 2.01
C SER A 540 -4.79 26.56 2.57
N LEU A 541 -3.95 27.19 1.76
CA LEU A 541 -2.62 27.67 2.14
C LEU A 541 -2.61 29.13 2.60
N HIS A 542 -3.68 29.89 2.39
CA HIS A 542 -3.71 31.32 2.70
C HIS A 542 -3.37 31.61 4.16
N ALA A 543 -3.94 30.84 5.10
CA ALA A 543 -3.62 30.97 6.52
C ALA A 543 -2.16 30.62 6.83
N TYR A 544 -1.58 29.60 6.19
CA TYR A 544 -0.17 29.21 6.40
C TYR A 544 0.79 30.29 5.90
N LEU A 545 0.51 30.86 4.73
CA LEU A 545 1.30 31.93 4.12
C LEU A 545 1.22 33.21 4.95
N ALA A 546 0.00 33.61 5.35
CA ALA A 546 -0.22 34.77 6.22
C ALA A 546 0.51 34.60 7.56
N ARG A 547 0.38 33.42 8.20
CA ARG A 547 1.05 33.11 9.47
C ARG A 547 2.57 33.22 9.34
N SER A 548 3.13 32.65 8.28
CA SER A 548 4.56 32.71 8.04
C SER A 548 5.06 34.13 7.77
N LEU A 549 4.32 34.93 6.99
CA LEU A 549 4.72 36.29 6.66
C LEU A 549 4.67 37.20 7.90
N LEU A 550 3.63 37.06 8.72
CA LEU A 550 3.55 37.74 10.02
C LEU A 550 4.70 37.34 10.94
N GLN A 551 4.99 36.03 11.05
CA GLN A 551 6.11 35.55 11.86
C GLN A 551 7.46 36.10 11.38
N ALA A 552 7.72 36.10 10.07
CA ALA A 552 8.94 36.66 9.51
C ALA A 552 9.04 38.18 9.81
N THR A 553 7.92 38.88 9.74
CA THR A 553 7.82 40.32 10.03
C THR A 553 8.09 40.62 11.50
N THR A 554 7.55 39.83 12.44
CA THR A 554 7.78 40.04 13.88
C THR A 554 9.22 39.71 14.28
N VAL A 555 9.85 38.72 13.64
CA VAL A 555 11.29 38.45 13.77
C VAL A 555 12.12 39.62 13.22
N ALA A 556 11.72 40.19 12.07
CA ALA A 556 12.40 41.34 11.51
C ALA A 556 12.26 42.60 12.35
N MET A 557 11.08 42.89 12.93
CA MET A 557 10.88 43.99 13.88
C MET A 557 11.81 43.85 15.09
N GLN A 558 11.87 42.68 15.72
CA GLN A 558 12.80 42.44 16.84
C GLN A 558 14.24 42.71 16.43
N ARG A 559 14.64 42.24 15.24
CA ARG A 559 15.98 42.48 14.70
C ARG A 559 16.23 43.97 14.46
N VAL A 560 15.27 44.74 13.93
CA VAL A 560 15.45 46.19 13.71
C VAL A 560 15.56 46.95 15.03
N LEU A 561 14.81 46.55 16.05
CA LEU A 561 14.84 47.15 17.39
C LEU A 561 16.13 46.82 18.16
N LEU A 562 16.70 45.63 17.96
CA LEU A 562 17.85 45.14 18.72
C LEU A 562 19.19 45.24 17.99
N ASP A 563 19.20 44.97 16.68
CA ASP A 563 20.37 44.79 15.84
C ASP A 563 20.27 45.64 14.56
N GLY A 564 19.56 46.78 14.62
CA GLY A 564 19.29 47.66 13.48
C GLY A 564 20.47 48.55 13.06
N GLY A 565 21.64 48.43 13.68
CA GLY A 565 22.84 49.19 13.34
C GLY A 565 22.87 50.64 13.88
N PRO A 566 23.98 51.36 13.67
CA PRO A 566 24.33 52.59 14.40
C PRO A 566 23.42 53.79 14.13
N TYR A 567 22.56 53.72 13.13
CA TYR A 567 21.72 54.83 12.69
C TYR A 567 20.31 54.79 13.25
N ARG A 568 19.96 53.78 14.05
CA ARG A 568 18.67 53.69 14.74
C ARG A 568 18.84 54.05 16.20
N LEU A 569 18.05 55.03 16.63
CA LEU A 569 18.18 55.67 17.93
C LEU A 569 16.81 55.67 18.59
N TYR A 570 16.73 55.10 19.79
CA TYR A 570 15.48 54.94 20.52
C TYR A 570 15.49 55.72 21.83
N ILE A 571 14.39 56.38 22.14
CA ILE A 571 14.03 56.91 23.46
C ILE A 571 12.86 56.10 24.05
N ALA A 572 12.51 56.32 25.32
CA ALA A 572 11.43 55.57 25.97
C ALA A 572 10.07 55.91 25.34
N ASP A 573 9.87 57.17 24.96
CA ASP A 573 8.62 57.67 24.36
C ASP A 573 8.35 57.08 22.96
N ASP A 574 9.39 56.60 22.26
CA ASP A 574 9.23 55.96 20.94
C ASP A 574 8.38 54.69 21.00
N VAL A 575 8.25 54.06 22.18
CA VAL A 575 7.46 52.84 22.36
C VAL A 575 6.01 53.05 21.93
N GLU A 576 5.42 54.22 22.22
CA GLU A 576 4.03 54.53 21.81
C GLU A 576 3.86 54.46 20.29
N TYR A 577 4.84 54.95 19.53
CA TYR A 577 4.81 54.88 18.07
C TYR A 577 4.98 53.46 17.54
N VAL A 578 5.83 52.64 18.18
CA VAL A 578 6.01 51.23 17.77
C VAL A 578 4.79 50.39 18.15
N GLU A 579 4.12 50.68 19.27
CA GLU A 579 2.85 50.04 19.64
C GLU A 579 1.74 50.34 18.63
N GLN A 580 1.62 51.59 18.17
CA GLN A 580 0.68 51.97 17.11
C GLN A 580 0.99 51.24 15.79
N ASP A 581 2.26 51.11 15.43
CA ASP A 581 2.68 50.41 14.20
C ASP A 581 2.42 48.89 14.31
N LEU A 582 2.65 48.30 15.49
CA LEU A 582 2.31 46.90 15.77
C LEU A 582 0.80 46.65 15.69
N GLU A 583 -0.03 47.58 16.16
CA GLU A 583 -1.48 47.45 16.04
C GLU A 583 -1.95 47.50 14.58
N GLN A 584 -1.36 48.37 13.75
CA GLN A 584 -1.65 48.37 12.31
C GLN A 584 -1.24 47.05 11.63
N LEU A 585 -0.12 46.46 12.05
CA LEU A 585 0.29 45.13 11.58
C LEU A 585 -0.74 44.07 11.96
N ARG A 586 -1.27 44.10 13.19
CA ARG A 586 -2.31 43.15 13.64
C ARG A 586 -3.59 43.30 12.82
N VAL A 587 -4.04 44.54 12.60
CA VAL A 587 -5.23 44.83 11.80
C VAL A 587 -5.09 44.29 10.37
N LEU A 588 -3.91 44.46 9.75
CA LEU A 588 -3.63 43.93 8.41
C LEU A 588 -3.86 42.41 8.34
N PHE A 589 -3.30 41.65 9.29
CA PHE A 589 -3.40 40.19 9.30
C PHE A 589 -4.72 39.65 9.86
N LEU A 590 -5.47 40.46 10.59
CA LEU A 590 -6.84 40.15 10.99
C LEU A 590 -7.80 40.26 9.80
N ALA A 591 -7.54 41.20 8.89
CA ALA A 591 -8.28 41.41 7.64
C ALA A 591 -9.81 41.40 7.83
N ASP A 592 -10.32 42.24 8.73
CA ASP A 592 -11.74 42.32 9.10
C ASP A 592 -12.37 40.96 9.51
N GLY A 593 -11.56 40.07 10.08
CA GLY A 593 -11.96 38.73 10.51
C GLY A 593 -11.90 37.66 9.41
N GLN A 594 -11.45 38.00 8.20
CA GLN A 594 -11.21 37.06 7.10
C GLN A 594 -9.78 36.52 7.07
N GLY A 595 -8.88 37.07 7.90
CA GLY A 595 -7.48 36.67 7.98
C GLY A 595 -7.20 35.64 9.07
N LEU A 596 -6.12 35.84 9.82
CA LEU A 596 -5.70 34.95 10.90
C LEU A 596 -6.57 35.13 12.15
N PRO A 597 -6.73 34.07 12.98
CA PRO A 597 -7.37 34.20 14.29
C PRO A 597 -6.65 35.22 15.18
N ALA A 598 -7.41 36.04 15.91
CA ALA A 598 -6.83 37.07 16.79
C ALA A 598 -5.81 36.52 17.79
N GLN A 599 -6.09 35.35 18.38
CA GLN A 599 -5.16 34.69 19.31
C GLN A 599 -3.82 34.33 18.64
N ASP A 600 -3.86 33.81 17.40
CA ASP A 600 -2.64 33.47 16.66
C ASP A 600 -1.80 34.72 16.37
N ILE A 601 -2.46 35.83 16.02
CA ILE A 601 -1.80 37.12 15.79
C ILE A 601 -1.15 37.62 17.09
N GLU A 602 -1.88 37.58 18.21
CA GLU A 602 -1.37 37.98 19.52
C GLU A 602 -0.13 37.16 19.91
N ASP A 603 -0.18 35.83 19.75
CA ASP A 603 0.92 34.93 20.09
C ASP A 603 2.16 35.20 19.21
N LEU A 604 1.98 35.47 17.91
CA LEU A 604 3.08 35.78 17.00
C LEU A 604 3.70 37.17 17.25
N CYS A 605 2.90 38.13 17.73
CA CYS A 605 3.35 39.47 18.08
C CYS A 605 3.88 39.59 19.52
N ALA A 606 3.57 38.66 20.41
CA ALA A 606 3.96 38.68 21.83
C ALA A 606 5.47 38.93 22.06
N PRO A 607 6.41 38.34 21.29
CA PRO A 607 7.84 38.63 21.46
C PRO A 607 8.21 40.10 21.22
N VAL A 608 7.49 40.79 20.33
CA VAL A 608 7.68 42.23 20.11
C VAL A 608 7.12 43.01 21.30
N VAL A 609 5.93 42.66 21.80
CA VAL A 609 5.32 43.29 22.98
C VAL A 609 6.23 43.17 24.20
N ASP A 610 6.79 41.98 24.45
CA ASP A 610 7.73 41.75 25.54
C ASP A 610 8.99 42.61 25.40
N LEU A 611 9.48 42.81 24.18
CA LEU A 611 10.60 43.68 23.90
C LEU A 611 10.26 45.17 24.12
N LEU A 612 9.04 45.60 23.78
CA LEU A 612 8.57 46.97 24.02
C LEU A 612 8.52 47.29 25.52
N ASN A 613 8.10 46.33 26.35
CA ASN A 613 8.16 46.46 27.82
C ASN A 613 9.58 46.75 28.33
N VAL A 614 10.62 46.18 27.69
CA VAL A 614 12.02 46.48 28.01
C VAL A 614 12.42 47.86 27.47
N LEU A 615 12.05 48.18 26.23
CA LEU A 615 12.36 49.45 25.58
C LEU A 615 11.75 50.66 26.28
N GLN A 616 10.67 50.51 27.05
CA GLN A 616 10.03 51.60 27.79
C GLN A 616 10.79 51.95 29.09
N LEU A 617 11.60 51.03 29.63
CA LEU A 617 12.28 51.22 30.92
C LEU A 617 13.30 52.37 30.89
N GLU A 618 13.32 53.20 31.92
CA GLU A 618 14.32 54.26 32.03
C GLU A 618 15.76 53.71 31.96
N THR A 619 16.68 54.49 31.36
CA THR A 619 18.09 54.09 31.21
C THR A 619 18.74 53.66 32.52
N GLY A 620 18.38 54.27 33.65
CA GLY A 620 18.89 53.90 34.97
C GLY A 620 18.49 52.48 35.38
N ILE A 621 17.24 52.09 35.10
CA ILE A 621 16.70 50.76 35.37
C ILE A 621 17.36 49.73 34.46
N LEU A 622 17.48 50.03 33.16
CA LEU A 622 18.18 49.15 32.20
C LEU A 622 19.61 48.84 32.62
N ILE A 623 20.37 49.86 33.07
CA ILE A 623 21.75 49.67 33.57
C ILE A 623 21.77 48.84 34.85
N LYS A 624 20.81 49.06 35.76
CA LYS A 624 20.71 48.29 37.01
C LYS A 624 20.41 46.82 36.69
N ASN A 625 19.37 46.55 35.91
CA ASN A 625 18.98 45.19 35.53
C ASN A 625 20.12 44.46 34.81
N PHE A 626 20.85 45.14 33.92
CA PHE A 626 22.00 44.54 33.25
C PHE A 626 23.11 44.15 34.23
N LYS A 627 23.41 45.00 35.23
CA LYS A 627 24.41 44.69 36.25
C LYS A 627 23.96 43.53 37.13
N ASP A 628 22.72 43.55 37.58
CA ASP A 628 22.13 42.51 38.41
C ASP A 628 22.17 41.15 37.67
N ALA A 629 21.76 41.13 36.40
CA ALA A 629 21.82 39.94 35.54
C ALA A 629 23.26 39.43 35.33
N LYS A 630 24.23 40.32 35.06
CA LYS A 630 25.65 39.93 34.92
C LYS A 630 26.27 39.45 36.23
N GLU A 631 25.86 39.99 37.37
CA GLU A 631 26.28 39.50 38.67
C GLU A 631 25.70 38.12 38.97
N GLU A 632 24.45 37.89 38.62
CA GLU A 632 23.79 36.59 38.76
C GLU A 632 24.44 35.53 37.85
N GLU A 633 24.73 35.84 36.58
CA GLU A 633 25.49 34.96 35.69
C GLU A 633 26.86 34.59 36.30
N LYS A 634 27.58 35.58 36.84
CA LYS A 634 28.88 35.34 37.52
C LYS A 634 28.72 34.47 38.76
N LYS A 635 27.66 34.65 39.55
CA LYS A 635 27.38 33.84 40.74
C LYS A 635 27.03 32.39 40.34
N ALA A 636 26.22 32.20 39.30
CA ALA A 636 25.88 30.88 38.76
C ALA A 636 27.12 30.14 38.25
N LEU A 637 27.97 30.81 37.45
CA LEU A 637 29.23 30.28 36.94
C LEU A 637 30.18 29.87 38.08
N LYS A 638 30.31 30.71 39.12
CA LYS A 638 31.12 30.39 40.32
C LYS A 638 30.55 29.24 41.13
N ALA A 639 29.24 29.03 41.11
CA ALA A 639 28.55 27.93 41.77
C ALA A 639 28.51 26.64 40.92
N GLY A 640 29.19 26.60 39.76
CA GLY A 640 29.20 25.44 38.85
C GLY A 640 27.86 25.16 38.18
N ARG A 641 26.90 26.09 38.24
CA ARG A 641 25.61 25.98 37.55
C ARG A 641 25.74 26.56 36.15
N SER A 642 25.11 25.93 35.17
CA SER A 642 24.93 26.57 33.86
C SER A 642 24.18 27.90 34.07
N PRO A 643 24.56 28.99 33.37
CA PRO A 643 23.78 30.23 33.39
C PRO A 643 22.31 29.88 33.13
N THR A 644 21.43 30.22 34.06
CA THR A 644 19.99 30.08 33.86
C THR A 644 19.62 30.94 32.65
N GLN A 645 18.89 30.35 31.69
CA GLN A 645 18.24 31.16 30.66
C GLN A 645 17.32 32.14 31.38
N HIS A 646 17.56 33.44 31.20
CA HIS A 646 16.70 34.47 31.79
C HIS A 646 15.30 34.29 31.21
N THR A 647 14.35 33.88 32.03
CA THR A 647 12.96 33.65 31.58
C THR A 647 12.26 34.96 31.19
N SER A 648 12.83 36.11 31.58
CA SER A 648 12.31 37.45 31.27
C SER A 648 13.37 38.29 30.54
N LEU A 649 12.97 38.89 29.42
CA LEU A 649 13.82 39.79 28.63
C LEU A 649 14.34 41.00 29.45
N VAL A 650 13.62 41.39 30.50
CA VAL A 650 13.96 42.51 31.40
C VAL A 650 15.26 42.26 32.18
N TYR A 651 15.69 41.00 32.30
CA TYR A 651 16.94 40.58 32.93
C TYR A 651 17.89 39.84 31.98
N ASP A 652 17.62 39.84 30.67
CA ASP A 652 18.54 39.25 29.71
C ASP A 652 19.67 40.24 29.38
N PRO A 653 20.94 39.95 29.73
CA PRO A 653 22.03 40.89 29.52
C PRO A 653 22.33 41.14 28.03
N ASP A 654 22.05 40.18 27.15
CA ASP A 654 22.30 40.30 25.71
C ASP A 654 21.30 41.27 25.05
N ILE A 655 20.02 41.15 25.43
CA ILE A 655 18.94 42.07 25.04
C ILE A 655 19.18 43.46 25.62
N LEU A 656 19.40 43.56 26.93
CA LEU A 656 19.62 44.84 27.62
C LEU A 656 20.83 45.59 27.05
N GLN A 657 21.90 44.89 26.70
CA GLN A 657 23.06 45.48 26.03
C GLN A 657 22.69 46.08 24.67
N ARG A 658 21.92 45.37 23.85
CA ARG A 658 21.45 45.85 22.54
C ARG A 658 20.53 47.05 22.68
N VAL A 659 19.54 46.98 23.56
CA VAL A 659 18.65 48.10 23.88
C VAL A 659 19.46 49.33 24.32
N LEU A 660 20.41 49.18 25.24
CA LEU A 660 21.28 50.27 25.69
C LEU A 660 22.17 50.84 24.57
N ALA A 661 22.56 50.03 23.59
CA ALA A 661 23.42 50.46 22.49
C ALA A 661 22.68 51.41 21.53
N HIS A 662 21.41 51.13 21.27
CA HIS A 662 20.52 51.95 20.47
C HIS A 662 19.85 53.09 21.27
N ARG A 663 19.94 53.07 22.61
CA ARG A 663 19.35 54.13 23.46
C ARG A 663 20.04 55.48 23.23
N ALA A 664 19.25 56.50 22.87
CA ALA A 664 19.70 57.87 22.61
C ALA A 664 20.04 58.67 23.89
N ASP A 665 20.71 58.05 24.88
CA ASP A 665 21.02 58.63 26.18
C ASP A 665 22.54 58.69 26.44
N ARG A 666 23.02 59.81 26.97
CA ARG A 666 24.42 59.99 27.40
C ARG A 666 24.82 59.02 28.50
N ASN A 667 23.91 58.67 29.42
CA ASN A 667 24.15 57.75 30.52
C ASN A 667 24.37 56.32 30.01
N ALA A 668 23.55 55.85 29.07
CA ALA A 668 23.73 54.58 28.38
C ALA A 668 25.09 54.53 27.67
N SER A 669 25.43 55.55 26.87
CA SER A 669 26.70 55.61 26.14
C SER A 669 27.94 55.67 27.05
N LYS A 670 27.85 56.33 28.22
CA LYS A 670 28.92 56.34 29.23
C LYS A 670 29.10 54.95 29.84
N PHE A 671 28.00 54.29 30.20
CA PHE A 671 28.00 52.94 30.74
C PHE A 671 28.64 51.94 29.78
N LEU A 672 28.15 51.88 28.53
CA LEU A 672 28.66 50.98 27.48
C LEU A 672 30.14 51.22 27.15
N LYS A 673 30.60 52.48 27.23
CA LYS A 673 32.03 52.81 27.06
C LYS A 673 32.87 52.21 28.19
N LYS A 674 32.41 52.36 29.44
CA LYS A 674 33.18 52.02 30.64
C LYS A 674 33.20 50.52 30.90
N GLU A 675 32.04 49.87 30.85
CA GLU A 675 31.88 48.47 31.24
C GLU A 675 32.08 47.51 30.06
N LEU A 676 31.64 47.88 28.85
CA LEU A 676 31.63 46.99 27.67
C LEU A 676 32.60 47.41 26.56
N ARG A 677 33.29 48.54 26.69
CA ARG A 677 34.28 49.08 25.73
C ARG A 677 33.76 49.19 24.28
N LEU A 678 32.45 49.38 24.10
CA LEU A 678 31.85 49.45 22.77
C LEU A 678 32.33 50.66 21.94
N PRO A 679 32.62 50.47 20.64
CA PRO A 679 33.10 51.53 19.76
C PRO A 679 31.99 52.53 19.41
N LYS A 680 32.39 53.73 18.97
CA LYS A 680 31.48 54.82 18.56
C LYS A 680 31.10 54.79 17.07
N LYS A 681 31.83 54.01 16.27
CA LYS A 681 31.70 53.90 14.81
C LYS A 681 31.88 52.45 14.43
N LEU A 682 31.28 52.04 13.32
CA LEU A 682 31.62 50.81 12.65
C LEU A 682 33.12 50.84 12.31
N SER A 683 33.86 49.79 12.65
CA SER A 683 35.27 49.69 12.30
C SER A 683 35.39 49.55 10.78
N THR A 684 35.94 50.56 10.10
CA THR A 684 36.46 50.42 8.73
C THR A 684 37.65 49.47 8.81
N GLY A 685 37.52 48.30 8.18
CA GLY A 685 38.24 47.08 8.56
C GLY A 685 39.77 47.16 8.62
N THR A 686 40.34 46.37 9.53
CA THR A 686 41.57 45.57 9.32
C THR A 686 41.78 44.64 10.52
N ASN A 687 41.94 43.34 10.23
CA ASN A 687 42.53 42.27 11.04
C ASN A 687 42.10 42.16 12.52
N LEU A 688 41.12 41.31 12.80
CA LEU A 688 41.01 40.64 14.10
C LEU A 688 41.15 39.14 13.88
N SER A 689 42.30 38.64 14.34
CA SER A 689 42.61 37.23 14.51
C SER A 689 41.49 36.51 15.25
N SER A 690 41.14 35.33 14.75
CA SER A 690 40.29 34.34 15.39
C SER A 690 40.67 34.09 16.85
N SER A 691 40.00 34.74 17.78
CA SER A 691 39.69 34.16 19.09
C SER A 691 38.64 35.00 19.81
N ALA A 692 37.63 34.30 20.31
CA ALA A 692 36.57 34.77 21.19
C ALA A 692 35.48 35.65 20.56
N PHE A 693 34.45 35.03 19.97
CA PHE A 693 33.05 35.42 20.17
C PHE A 693 32.14 34.21 19.88
N SER A 694 31.72 33.55 20.96
CA SER A 694 30.52 32.72 21.01
C SER A 694 29.51 33.54 21.82
N SER A 695 28.64 34.25 21.14
CA SER A 695 27.47 34.88 21.75
C SER A 695 26.28 34.59 20.85
N GLY A 696 25.32 33.85 21.42
CA GLY A 696 24.16 33.34 20.74
C GLY A 696 23.34 34.46 20.11
N GLY A 697 23.20 34.41 18.79
CA GLY A 697 22.05 35.02 18.16
C GLY A 697 20.80 34.30 18.66
N LEU A 698 19.72 35.07 18.85
CA LEU A 698 18.37 34.54 19.00
C LEU A 698 18.06 33.68 17.77
N LYS A 699 18.36 32.37 17.88
CA LYS A 699 17.69 31.38 17.07
C LYS A 699 16.26 31.37 17.56
N ALA A 700 15.35 31.89 16.75
CA ALA A 700 13.94 31.54 16.83
C ALA A 700 13.89 30.00 16.84
N LYS A 701 13.56 29.42 18.00
CA LYS A 701 13.29 27.99 18.09
C LYS A 701 12.00 27.76 17.31
N SER A 702 12.13 27.36 16.05
CA SER A 702 11.09 26.62 15.35
C SER A 702 10.72 25.42 16.23
N GLY A 703 9.48 25.36 16.71
CA GLY A 703 8.96 24.24 17.47
C GLY A 703 9.05 22.96 16.66
N GLY A 704 10.07 22.13 16.96
CA GLY A 704 10.21 20.79 16.44
C GLY A 704 9.52 19.80 17.38
N PHE A 705 8.52 19.11 16.84
CA PHE A 705 7.80 18.00 17.44
C PHE A 705 8.72 17.01 18.17
N GLY A 706 8.27 16.59 19.35
CA GLY A 706 8.99 15.69 20.26
C GLY A 706 9.22 14.31 19.66
N ARG A 707 10.48 13.90 19.60
CA ARG A 707 10.88 12.53 19.31
C ARG A 707 10.95 11.76 20.63
N PHE A 708 9.92 10.97 20.93
CA PHE A 708 9.91 10.00 22.01
C PHE A 708 11.03 8.96 21.78
N LYS A 709 11.96 8.85 22.72
CA LYS A 709 12.83 7.67 22.86
C LYS A 709 12.20 6.74 23.90
N ARG A 710 11.71 5.58 23.45
CA ARG A 710 11.38 4.42 24.29
C ARG A 710 12.65 3.95 25.03
N LYS A 711 12.51 3.69 26.33
CA LYS A 711 13.34 2.74 27.08
C LYS A 711 12.57 1.41 27.11
N GLY A 712 13.25 0.33 26.76
CA GLY A 712 12.73 -1.02 26.61
C GLY A 712 13.51 -1.69 25.49
#